data_AF-A0A5C5YYW5-F1
#
_entry.id   AF-A0A5C5YYW5-F1
#
_cell.length_a   1.000
_cell.length_b   1.000
_cell.length_c   1.000
_cell.angle_alpha   90.00
_cell.angle_beta   90.00
_cell.angle_gamma   90.00
#
_symmetry.space_group_name_H-M   'P 1'
#
loop_
_entity.id
_entity.type
_entity.pdbx_description
1 polymer ?
#
loop_
_entity_poly.entity_id
_entity_poly.type
_entity_poly.pdbx_seq_one_letter_code
_entity_poly.pdbx_strand_id
1 'polypeptide(L)'
;MNISFTNRLPATILLWLVALLSGQCIAAEESGAANSLDIASQYQPEDAATANLETQLKAIDSDVLAEQIRLRGNPQRGAIAFFTSAAGCVKCHGQGDAANSLGPDLATIGPDTTDKHLIEALLLPSRSIRKGYETVTLLLFDGRVFSGVVSRESDDQLVLRDSKNMENEITIAVDDIEARRTSKQSMMPTGLVATLQAIPQFLDLASYVFEVAHGGAARAAELHPTAEQLVIPDDTKDLNHAGILNSFNKGDIASGRKIYFGLCVNCHGKDGNTPSLPTARAFGTQKLKFGADPYNMFMTLSRGNGLMAATTHLSPKERYQVVHFIREEFMRDSNPDYQPIDQAYLEKLPKGSGQGKFTPAGERDYGLALASQFDRDITSVLSMKLGATSAAYDLHTLDQVDVWRGGFLNLKSTQHQRARGEGIPQPEGTLMPRLNGWAWGHHGSLDYPNTDLLPRGPLPKNWLDYHGYYIHGDQIILSYAIDGREILEVPEEIPQHIGIRHTLQVESGTSLVLAAGTGAMHHPVPPGKSMQGVILAGADRPDGKSGPATGTIAISGHVAGAFTAARVWGDTENLSWQVDEQQRLVLKIPEDAESRTIEIATFSGETSADFRKFKQLTSVSRQPRQLLDGGPSRWPKTLSTVGYLGFEKGAYAVDTITIPESTPWNTWFRTSSINFLQDGRMVVATLGGEIWIVSGIDKDLLDIQWKRFAAGLYEPLGMQVVDGLIYVCCKDRIVRLHDLNGDDEADFYESFSADTDVSSFFHAFNFGLERDSAGNFYYAKSGQYTDYELPGSVIRVSPDGTTREVVCTGFRTPNGIGMFPNDRLTVSDNQGNWMPASKINLVKQGGFYGYVQTHSAGQRWAPDGGRIDHTKVVPPDTFDQPMIWMPQHVDNSSGGQIWVDDPRWGPLSGRMLHTSFGKGWLYSLMPQEVAGVTQAALVKLPHHFNTGIMRGRVNPTDGQVYVTGLDGWNSGGRPGLKDKGIQRVRYTGKPHRMVSDCQVLTDGLRVNFNFVIDPTVASDRSSYEIHRWNYSWQPQYGSEMYQPRTGKVGTELVNIAGAKSASDQRSVDLLIPDLRPVHQLHLKLSIRDQEGEPFEEDIYWTIHNIPRKISAAKEQAKKK
;
A
#
# COMPACT_ATOMS: atom_id res chain seq x y z
N MET A 1 9.20 -4.03 -61.34
CA MET A 1 10.43 -3.54 -61.99
C MET A 1 10.58 -2.06 -61.65
N ASN A 2 11.77 -1.68 -61.18
CA ASN A 2 12.19 -0.35 -60.71
C ASN A 2 11.74 0.84 -61.57
N ILE A 3 11.30 1.93 -60.93
CA ILE A 3 11.29 3.31 -61.45
C ILE A 3 11.46 4.24 -60.24
N SER A 4 12.62 4.85 -59.98
CA SER A 4 13.22 6.08 -60.57
C SER A 4 12.59 7.39 -60.07
N PHE A 5 13.43 8.19 -59.40
CA PHE A 5 13.25 9.59 -59.00
C PHE A 5 13.52 10.55 -60.17
N THR A 6 12.80 11.68 -60.21
CA THR A 6 13.27 12.93 -60.83
C THR A 6 12.85 14.16 -60.01
N ASN A 7 13.85 15.00 -59.74
CA ASN A 7 13.78 16.34 -59.13
C ASN A 7 13.13 17.41 -60.04
N ARG A 8 12.55 18.46 -59.43
CA ARG A 8 12.88 19.89 -59.68
C ARG A 8 12.15 20.85 -58.70
N LEU A 9 12.94 21.61 -57.95
CA LEU A 9 12.64 22.83 -57.15
C LEU A 9 12.59 24.08 -58.07
N PRO A 10 12.35 25.35 -57.61
CA PRO A 10 11.73 25.90 -56.38
C PRO A 10 10.78 27.11 -56.62
N ALA A 11 10.03 27.58 -55.60
CA ALA A 11 9.69 29.01 -55.36
C ALA A 11 8.88 29.18 -54.05
N THR A 12 9.54 29.20 -52.89
CA THR A 12 8.88 29.34 -51.58
C THR A 12 9.52 30.46 -50.75
N ILE A 13 9.50 31.70 -51.26
CA ILE A 13 9.95 32.88 -50.47
C ILE A 13 8.97 34.07 -50.50
N LEU A 14 7.86 34.04 -51.25
CA LEU A 14 7.00 35.23 -51.41
C LEU A 14 5.54 35.12 -50.95
N LEU A 15 5.14 34.06 -50.23
CA LEU A 15 3.76 33.93 -49.72
C LEU A 15 3.60 33.93 -48.19
N TRP A 16 4.70 33.95 -47.43
CA TRP A 16 4.65 33.95 -45.96
C TRP A 16 4.32 35.30 -45.31
N LEU A 17 4.10 36.36 -46.10
CA LEU A 17 3.82 37.72 -45.59
C LEU A 17 2.38 38.21 -45.79
N VAL A 18 1.48 37.42 -46.38
CA VAL A 18 0.08 37.84 -46.65
C VAL A 18 -0.97 37.01 -45.89
N ALA A 19 -0.62 35.87 -45.29
CA ALA A 19 -1.56 35.02 -44.54
C ALA A 19 -1.76 35.42 -43.05
N LEU A 20 -1.06 36.44 -42.56
CA LEU A 20 -1.13 36.90 -41.15
C LEU A 20 -2.29 37.88 -40.85
N LEU A 21 -3.18 38.17 -41.82
CA LEU A 21 -4.19 39.23 -41.67
C LEU A 21 -5.64 38.88 -42.03
N SER A 22 -5.99 37.61 -42.28
CA SER A 22 -7.38 37.23 -42.50
C SER A 22 -7.70 35.95 -41.74
N GLY A 23 -8.30 36.12 -40.55
CA GLY A 23 -8.77 35.03 -39.72
C GLY A 23 -9.78 34.16 -40.48
N GLN A 24 -9.33 32.97 -40.86
CA GLN A 24 -10.11 31.76 -41.17
C GLN A 24 -9.11 30.66 -41.54
N CYS A 25 -8.83 29.74 -40.61
CA CYS A 25 -8.14 28.49 -40.92
C CYS A 25 -9.11 27.33 -40.74
N ILE A 26 -9.34 26.63 -41.86
CA ILE A 26 -9.89 25.29 -41.98
C ILE A 26 -8.81 24.32 -41.46
N ALA A 27 -9.20 23.42 -40.56
CA ALA A 27 -8.34 22.41 -39.97
C ALA A 27 -8.17 21.21 -40.92
N ALA A 28 -6.92 20.77 -41.10
CA ALA A 28 -6.55 19.43 -41.53
C ALA A 28 -5.68 18.80 -40.43
N GLU A 29 -5.91 17.51 -40.22
CA GLU A 29 -5.63 16.71 -39.03
C GLU A 29 -4.14 16.49 -38.72
N GLU A 30 -3.75 16.77 -37.47
CA GLU A 30 -2.75 15.99 -36.74
C GLU A 30 -3.28 15.71 -35.32
N SER A 31 -3.22 14.45 -34.95
CA SER A 31 -3.90 13.79 -33.84
C SER A 31 -3.27 14.04 -32.47
N GLY A 32 -4.12 14.25 -31.45
CA GLY A 32 -3.84 13.75 -30.10
C GLY A 32 -3.84 14.74 -28.92
N ALA A 33 -4.32 15.97 -29.09
CA ALA A 33 -4.44 16.94 -27.98
C ALA A 33 -5.78 17.68 -28.00
N ALA A 34 -6.81 17.09 -27.40
CA ALA A 34 -8.06 17.74 -26.97
C ALA A 34 -8.67 16.85 -25.88
N ASN A 35 -9.17 17.27 -24.72
CA ASN A 35 -9.38 18.56 -24.08
C ASN A 35 -9.23 18.32 -22.57
N SER A 36 -8.18 18.86 -21.94
CA SER A 36 -8.01 18.82 -20.47
C SER A 36 -8.68 20.00 -19.75
N LEU A 37 -9.58 20.71 -20.42
CA LEU A 37 -10.17 21.96 -19.94
C LEU A 37 -11.62 21.83 -19.44
N ASP A 38 -12.25 20.66 -19.54
CA ASP A 38 -13.64 20.45 -19.07
C ASP A 38 -13.79 19.50 -17.86
N ILE A 39 -12.70 18.89 -17.38
CA ILE A 39 -12.75 18.03 -16.16
C ILE A 39 -12.72 18.88 -14.87
N ALA A 40 -12.25 20.13 -14.95
CA ALA A 40 -12.15 21.03 -13.81
C ALA A 40 -13.49 21.62 -13.34
N SER A 41 -14.54 21.62 -14.19
CA SER A 41 -15.84 22.20 -13.88
C SER A 41 -16.80 21.24 -13.16
N GLN A 42 -16.49 19.93 -13.12
CA GLN A 42 -17.31 18.92 -12.45
C GLN A 42 -16.83 18.56 -11.03
N TYR A 43 -15.71 19.12 -10.57
CA TYR A 43 -15.31 19.02 -9.17
C TYR A 43 -15.95 20.16 -8.38
N GLN A 44 -17.26 20.05 -8.14
CA GLN A 44 -17.87 20.85 -7.09
C GLN A 44 -17.28 20.39 -5.75
N PRO A 45 -16.71 21.30 -4.93
CA PRO A 45 -16.40 21.01 -3.54
C PRO A 45 -17.71 20.97 -2.74
N GLU A 46 -18.57 20.01 -3.04
CA GLU A 46 -19.81 19.71 -2.29
C GLU A 46 -19.61 18.61 -1.24
N ASP A 47 -18.36 18.25 -0.90
CA ASP A 47 -18.05 17.55 0.36
C ASP A 47 -18.13 18.53 1.55
N ALA A 48 -19.32 19.08 1.79
CA ALA A 48 -19.63 19.97 2.91
C ALA A 48 -19.78 19.22 4.26
N ALA A 49 -19.47 17.91 4.32
CA ALA A 49 -19.62 17.08 5.52
C ALA A 49 -18.32 16.68 6.23
N THR A 50 -17.12 17.04 5.72
CA THR A 50 -15.88 16.88 6.51
C THR A 50 -15.67 18.09 7.39
N ALA A 51 -16.21 18.02 8.61
CA ALA A 51 -15.67 18.76 9.73
C ALA A 51 -14.14 18.53 9.77
N ASN A 52 -13.35 19.58 9.57
CA ASN A 52 -11.90 19.52 9.79
C ASN A 52 -11.62 19.02 11.22
N LEU A 53 -10.46 18.41 11.47
CA LEU A 53 -10.09 17.81 12.78
C LEU A 53 -10.47 18.70 13.97
N GLU A 54 -10.23 20.00 13.84
CA GLU A 54 -10.57 21.01 14.84
C GLU A 54 -12.08 21.08 15.13
N THR A 55 -12.94 21.03 14.10
CA THR A 55 -14.40 21.00 14.26
C THR A 55 -14.84 19.73 14.99
N GLN A 56 -14.23 18.58 14.69
CA GLN A 56 -14.51 17.32 15.39
C GLN A 56 -14.13 17.43 16.88
N LEU A 57 -12.93 17.93 17.18
CA LEU A 57 -12.45 18.09 18.55
C LEU A 57 -13.30 19.10 19.34
N LYS A 58 -13.74 20.20 18.71
CA LYS A 58 -14.65 21.18 19.32
C LYS A 58 -16.05 20.64 19.64
N ALA A 59 -16.47 19.55 18.98
CA ALA A 59 -17.76 18.91 19.23
C ALA A 59 -17.74 17.91 20.40
N ILE A 60 -16.54 17.57 20.90
CA ILE A 60 -16.32 16.68 22.05
C ILE A 60 -16.36 17.52 23.32
N ASP A 61 -16.95 16.97 24.38
CA ASP A 61 -16.91 17.59 25.69
C ASP A 61 -15.46 17.61 26.22
N SER A 62 -14.99 18.77 26.70
CA SER A 62 -13.61 18.94 27.14
C SER A 62 -13.21 18.02 28.30
N ASP A 63 -14.16 17.61 29.16
CA ASP A 63 -13.86 16.70 30.27
C ASP A 63 -13.64 15.27 29.75
N VAL A 64 -14.44 14.83 28.76
CA VAL A 64 -14.21 13.57 28.03
C VAL A 64 -12.89 13.61 27.29
N LEU A 65 -12.58 14.71 26.62
CA LEU A 65 -11.33 14.86 25.88
C LEU A 65 -10.12 14.84 26.84
N ALA A 66 -10.21 15.48 28.00
CA ALA A 66 -9.18 15.45 29.04
C ALA A 66 -8.93 14.02 29.56
N GLU A 67 -9.99 13.23 29.77
CA GLU A 67 -9.85 11.83 30.14
C GLU A 67 -9.12 11.02 29.04
N GLN A 68 -9.50 11.19 27.78
CA GLN A 68 -8.82 10.50 26.68
C GLN A 68 -7.36 10.93 26.50
N ILE A 69 -7.04 12.20 26.75
CA ILE A 69 -5.66 12.70 26.76
C ILE A 69 -4.83 12.00 27.85
N ARG A 70 -5.36 11.87 29.07
CA ARG A 70 -4.66 11.18 30.17
C ARG A 70 -4.47 9.69 29.91
N LEU A 71 -5.46 9.04 29.30
CA LEU A 71 -5.40 7.60 29.03
C LEU A 71 -4.52 7.24 27.82
N ARG A 72 -4.47 8.11 26.79
CA ARG A 72 -3.93 7.74 25.47
C ARG A 72 -2.84 8.67 24.94
N GLY A 73 -2.72 9.87 25.49
CA GLY A 73 -1.72 10.82 25.07
C GLY A 73 -0.33 10.41 25.53
N ASN A 74 0.64 10.51 24.63
CA ASN A 74 2.05 10.29 24.95
C ASN A 74 2.76 11.65 25.04
N PRO A 75 3.23 12.05 26.24
CA PRO A 75 3.81 13.37 26.42
C PRO A 75 5.19 13.51 25.77
N GLN A 76 5.95 12.43 25.53
CA GLN A 76 7.21 12.51 24.79
C GLN A 76 6.97 12.77 23.29
N ARG A 77 6.00 12.09 22.66
CA ARG A 77 5.58 12.41 21.27
C ARG A 77 4.96 13.81 21.20
N GLY A 78 4.20 14.17 22.23
CA GLY A 78 3.64 15.50 22.39
C GLY A 78 4.70 16.59 22.48
N ALA A 79 5.80 16.32 23.20
CA ALA A 79 6.94 17.21 23.29
C ALA A 79 7.57 17.41 21.90
N ILE A 80 7.85 16.34 21.17
CA ILE A 80 8.36 16.46 19.79
C ILE A 80 7.41 17.33 18.96
N ALA A 81 6.11 17.03 18.96
CA ALA A 81 5.11 17.84 18.26
C ALA A 81 5.13 19.31 18.71
N PHE A 82 5.31 19.61 20.00
CA PHE A 82 5.38 20.96 20.53
C PHE A 82 6.64 21.72 20.09
N PHE A 83 7.81 21.08 20.13
CA PHE A 83 9.11 21.67 19.78
C PHE A 83 9.32 21.78 18.26
N THR A 84 8.74 20.86 17.48
CA THR A 84 8.84 20.86 16.02
C THR A 84 7.58 21.41 15.33
N SER A 85 6.57 21.85 16.10
CA SER A 85 5.28 22.29 15.56
C SER A 85 5.43 23.39 14.52
N ALA A 86 4.61 23.32 13.47
CA ALA A 86 4.56 24.39 12.50
C ALA A 86 4.08 25.74 13.08
N ALA A 87 3.33 25.66 14.17
CA ALA A 87 2.85 26.79 14.96
C ALA A 87 3.95 27.52 15.74
N GLY A 88 5.13 26.90 15.92
CA GLY A 88 6.18 27.44 16.76
C GLY A 88 5.79 27.53 18.24
N CYS A 89 5.07 26.54 18.79
CA CYS A 89 4.60 26.54 20.19
C CYS A 89 5.74 26.89 21.16
N VAL A 90 6.91 26.28 21.00
CA VAL A 90 8.11 26.56 21.80
C VAL A 90 8.59 28.02 21.72
N LYS A 91 8.37 28.73 20.62
CA LYS A 91 8.78 30.14 20.48
C LYS A 91 7.97 31.08 21.37
N CYS A 92 6.73 30.70 21.69
CA CYS A 92 5.82 31.48 22.54
C CYS A 92 5.61 30.87 23.93
N HIS A 93 6.09 29.65 24.19
CA HIS A 93 5.81 28.90 25.42
C HIS A 93 7.04 28.13 25.95
N GLY A 94 8.24 28.42 25.43
CA GLY A 94 9.48 27.73 25.79
C GLY A 94 10.07 28.15 27.14
N GLN A 95 11.01 27.36 27.65
CA GLN A 95 11.71 27.64 28.92
C GLN A 95 12.86 28.64 28.72
N GLY A 96 12.70 29.83 29.31
CA GLY A 96 13.73 30.88 29.36
C GLY A 96 13.09 32.26 29.48
N ASP A 97 13.43 32.97 30.57
CA ASP A 97 12.90 34.28 30.98
C ASP A 97 11.44 34.54 30.58
N ALA A 98 10.49 34.28 31.49
CA ALA A 98 9.08 34.68 31.34
C ALA A 98 8.92 36.15 30.94
N ALA A 99 9.94 36.97 31.22
CA ALA A 99 10.08 38.32 30.75
C ALA A 99 10.01 38.43 29.22
N ASN A 100 10.50 37.49 28.40
CA ASN A 100 10.70 37.60 26.94
C ASN A 100 9.71 36.81 26.05
N SER A 101 8.75 36.08 26.64
CA SER A 101 7.80 35.25 25.88
C SER A 101 6.56 36.04 25.40
N LEU A 102 5.96 35.63 24.27
CA LEU A 102 4.65 36.13 23.79
C LEU A 102 3.45 35.36 24.38
N GLY A 103 3.69 34.20 24.99
CA GLY A 103 2.67 33.39 25.67
C GLY A 103 3.10 33.04 27.09
N PRO A 104 2.15 32.58 27.94
CA PRO A 104 2.46 32.14 29.28
C PRO A 104 3.47 30.98 29.26
N ASP A 105 4.44 31.04 30.17
CA ASP A 105 5.29 29.90 30.45
C ASP A 105 4.44 28.76 31.04
N LEU A 106 4.38 27.65 30.31
CA LEU A 106 3.56 26.51 30.68
C LEU A 106 4.05 25.88 31.99
N ALA A 107 5.35 25.92 32.27
CA ALA A 107 5.92 25.33 33.48
C ALA A 107 5.61 26.13 34.77
N THR A 108 5.09 27.35 34.63
CA THR A 108 4.78 28.26 35.76
C THR A 108 3.34 28.77 35.73
N ILE A 109 2.49 28.20 34.87
CA ILE A 109 1.12 28.68 34.65
C ILE A 109 0.26 28.66 35.92
N GLY A 110 0.55 27.73 36.84
CA GLY A 110 0.04 27.65 38.21
C GLY A 110 -0.90 26.46 38.45
N PRO A 111 -1.01 25.96 39.70
CA PRO A 111 -1.72 24.72 40.05
C PRO A 111 -3.24 24.79 39.88
N ASP A 112 -3.81 25.98 39.76
CA ASP A 112 -5.27 26.18 39.56
C ASP A 112 -5.70 25.99 38.09
N THR A 113 -4.76 25.71 37.19
CA THR A 113 -5.03 25.53 35.76
C THR A 113 -5.59 24.13 35.50
N THR A 114 -6.86 24.02 35.12
CA THR A 114 -7.49 22.73 34.83
C THR A 114 -7.16 22.23 33.42
N ASP A 115 -7.14 20.91 33.22
CA ASP A 115 -7.01 20.28 31.89
C ASP A 115 -8.04 20.80 30.89
N LYS A 116 -9.27 21.03 31.37
CA LYS A 116 -10.34 21.65 30.60
C LYS A 116 -9.95 23.02 30.07
N HIS A 117 -9.35 23.86 30.91
CA HIS A 117 -8.88 25.18 30.51
C HIS A 117 -7.75 25.09 29.47
N LEU A 118 -6.82 24.15 29.62
CA LEU A 118 -5.74 23.92 28.66
C LEU A 118 -6.27 23.46 27.29
N ILE A 119 -7.25 22.56 27.28
CA ILE A 119 -7.94 22.14 26.05
C ILE A 119 -8.65 23.32 25.38
N GLU A 120 -9.41 24.10 26.16
CA GLU A 120 -10.11 25.28 25.64
C GLU A 120 -9.13 26.32 25.08
N ALA A 121 -7.97 26.52 25.72
CA ALA A 121 -6.93 27.41 25.21
C ALA A 121 -6.34 26.91 23.88
N LEU A 122 -6.14 25.59 23.71
CA LEU A 122 -5.66 24.98 22.46
C LEU A 122 -6.68 25.06 21.31
N LEU A 123 -7.96 24.78 21.59
CA LEU A 123 -9.01 24.72 20.57
C LEU A 123 -9.66 26.07 20.29
N LEU A 124 -9.74 26.95 21.30
CA LEU A 124 -10.45 28.22 21.28
C LEU A 124 -9.60 29.34 21.91
N PRO A 125 -8.42 29.67 21.35
CA PRO A 125 -7.44 30.55 22.01
C PRO A 125 -7.93 31.98 22.28
N SER A 126 -8.96 32.45 21.57
CA SER A 126 -9.57 33.78 21.79
C SER A 126 -10.77 33.77 22.74
N ARG A 127 -11.19 32.60 23.28
CA ARG A 127 -12.32 32.50 24.22
C ARG A 127 -11.99 33.10 25.58
N SER A 128 -10.76 32.91 26.04
CA SER A 128 -10.23 33.48 27.28
C SER A 128 -8.75 33.79 27.09
N ILE A 129 -8.36 35.06 27.22
CA ILE A 129 -6.97 35.51 27.12
C ILE A 129 -6.49 35.86 28.53
N ARG A 130 -5.36 35.28 28.97
CA ARG A 130 -4.79 35.57 30.28
C ARG A 130 -4.38 37.04 30.36
N LYS A 131 -4.77 37.71 31.46
CA LYS A 131 -4.38 39.11 31.73
C LYS A 131 -2.86 39.26 31.63
N GLY A 132 -2.41 40.28 30.90
CA GLY A 132 -0.98 40.52 30.62
C GLY A 132 -0.47 39.91 29.31
N TYR A 133 -1.24 39.04 28.64
CA TYR A 133 -0.94 38.50 27.30
C TYR A 133 -1.90 39.03 26.22
N GLU A 134 -2.69 40.03 26.55
CA GLU A 134 -3.62 40.68 25.61
C GLU A 134 -2.84 41.51 24.59
N THR A 135 -3.13 41.32 23.30
CA THR A 135 -2.53 42.16 22.26
C THR A 135 -3.10 43.56 22.34
N VAL A 136 -2.22 44.55 22.42
CA VAL A 136 -2.57 45.96 22.39
C VAL A 136 -2.09 46.56 21.07
N THR A 137 -2.95 47.34 20.43
CA THR A 137 -2.58 48.23 19.33
C THR A 137 -2.55 49.66 19.84
N LEU A 138 -1.42 50.33 19.63
CA LEU A 138 -1.17 51.72 20.01
C LEU A 138 -1.07 52.56 18.75
N LEU A 139 -1.87 53.62 18.66
CA LEU A 139 -1.73 54.70 17.69
C LEU A 139 -1.05 55.87 18.41
N LEU A 140 0.07 56.35 17.86
CA LEU A 140 0.77 57.53 18.37
C LEU A 140 0.32 58.80 17.66
N PHE A 141 0.46 59.95 18.31
CA PHE A 141 0.11 61.26 17.73
C PHE A 141 0.89 61.60 16.44
N ASP A 142 2.04 60.97 16.20
CA ASP A 142 2.82 61.10 14.97
C ASP A 142 2.35 60.17 13.82
N GLY A 143 1.26 59.43 14.04
CA GLY A 143 0.65 58.52 13.08
C GLY A 143 1.27 57.13 13.03
N ARG A 144 2.30 56.82 13.84
CA ARG A 144 2.85 55.46 13.92
C ARG A 144 1.91 54.52 14.67
N VAL A 145 1.81 53.28 14.19
CA VAL A 145 1.00 52.22 14.82
C VAL A 145 1.91 51.08 15.26
N PHE A 146 1.84 50.75 16.55
CA PHE A 146 2.55 49.62 17.15
C PHE A 146 1.54 48.57 17.63
N SER A 147 1.90 47.29 17.51
CA SER A 147 1.05 46.20 18.00
C SER A 147 1.90 45.11 18.64
N GLY A 148 1.46 44.65 19.82
CA GLY A 148 2.29 43.79 20.66
C GLY A 148 1.65 43.49 22.01
N VAL A 149 2.41 42.83 22.88
CA VAL A 149 2.01 42.53 24.27
C VAL A 149 2.67 43.54 25.19
N VAL A 150 1.95 44.04 26.20
CA VAL A 150 2.52 44.95 27.19
C VAL A 150 3.46 44.18 28.11
N SER A 151 4.76 44.43 28.00
CA SER A 151 5.82 43.80 28.82
C SER A 151 5.92 44.50 30.18
N ARG A 152 5.89 45.84 30.17
CA ARG A 152 5.94 46.68 31.36
C ARG A 152 5.16 47.97 31.13
N GLU A 153 4.45 48.43 32.15
CA GLU A 153 3.73 49.71 32.13
C GLU A 153 4.05 50.46 33.44
N SER A 154 4.27 51.77 33.32
CA SER A 154 4.51 52.73 34.41
C SER A 154 3.78 54.03 34.08
N ASP A 155 3.75 54.98 35.00
CA ASP A 155 3.02 56.24 34.81
C ASP A 155 3.54 57.05 33.60
N ASP A 156 4.84 56.95 33.29
CA ASP A 156 5.49 57.73 32.22
C ASP A 156 5.75 56.94 30.92
N GLN A 157 5.87 55.61 31.00
CA GLN A 157 6.30 54.77 29.88
C GLN A 157 5.55 53.44 29.79
N LEU A 158 5.24 53.04 28.55
CA LEU A 158 4.71 51.74 28.18
C LEU A 158 5.74 51.00 27.29
N VAL A 159 6.15 49.81 27.71
CA VAL A 159 7.04 48.93 26.95
C VAL A 159 6.21 47.84 26.28
N LEU A 160 6.17 47.89 24.95
CA LEU A 160 5.44 46.95 24.11
C LEU A 160 6.43 45.95 23.48
N ARG A 161 6.17 44.66 23.61
CA ARG A 161 6.90 43.64 22.85
C ARG A 161 6.31 43.51 21.45
N ASP A 162 7.12 43.73 20.43
CA ASP A 162 6.66 43.78 19.05
C ASP A 162 6.09 42.43 18.57
N SER A 163 4.86 42.46 18.04
CA SER A 163 4.23 41.29 17.41
C SER A 163 4.95 40.81 16.13
N LYS A 164 5.77 41.66 15.50
CA LYS A 164 6.50 41.35 14.25
C LYS A 164 7.90 40.79 14.49
N ASN A 165 8.51 41.12 15.63
CA ASN A 165 9.83 40.63 16.03
C ASN A 165 9.88 40.48 17.56
N MET A 166 9.79 39.23 18.03
CA MET A 166 9.61 38.90 19.45
C MET A 166 10.83 39.25 20.32
N GLU A 167 11.99 39.44 19.71
CA GLU A 167 13.22 39.85 20.39
C GLU A 167 13.32 41.38 20.56
N ASN A 168 12.34 42.14 20.03
CA ASN A 168 12.35 43.60 20.04
C ASN A 168 11.33 44.15 21.04
N GLU A 169 11.80 44.96 21.99
CA GLU A 169 10.96 45.78 22.87
C GLU A 169 10.91 47.22 22.36
N ILE A 170 9.71 47.79 22.36
CA ILE A 170 9.44 49.14 21.91
C ILE A 170 8.95 49.94 23.11
N THR A 171 9.77 50.86 23.59
CA THR A 171 9.40 51.80 24.66
C THR A 171 8.72 53.02 24.06
N ILE A 172 7.53 53.34 24.56
CA ILE A 172 6.67 54.44 24.12
C ILE A 172 6.33 55.29 25.35
N ALA A 173 6.49 56.61 25.26
CA ALA A 173 6.04 57.51 26.32
C ALA A 173 4.51 57.51 26.35
N VAL A 174 3.89 57.43 27.53
CA VAL A 174 2.43 57.36 27.65
C VAL A 174 1.76 58.59 27.02
N ASP A 175 2.39 59.76 27.13
CA ASP A 175 1.94 61.02 26.53
C ASP A 175 1.94 61.03 24.99
N ASP A 176 2.67 60.12 24.34
CA ASP A 176 2.71 60.02 22.88
C ASP A 176 1.56 59.16 22.31
N ILE A 177 0.78 58.50 23.18
CA ILE A 177 -0.28 57.55 22.78
C ILE A 177 -1.60 58.31 22.55
N GLU A 178 -2.02 58.37 21.28
CA GLU A 178 -3.32 58.94 20.88
C GLU A 178 -4.49 57.98 21.17
N ALA A 179 -4.31 56.68 20.87
CA ALA A 179 -5.33 55.68 21.12
C ALA A 179 -4.75 54.31 21.46
N ARG A 180 -5.34 53.65 22.46
CA ARG A 180 -5.03 52.27 22.87
C ARG A 180 -6.25 51.38 22.63
N ARG A 181 -6.05 50.29 21.88
CA ARG A 181 -7.09 49.28 21.67
C ARG A 181 -6.58 47.90 22.07
N THR A 182 -7.25 47.28 23.01
CA THR A 182 -7.03 45.87 23.36
C THR A 182 -7.78 44.98 22.38
N SER A 183 -7.08 44.00 21.80
CA SER A 183 -7.65 43.00 20.90
C SER A 183 -8.48 41.98 21.67
N LYS A 184 -9.63 41.58 21.11
CA LYS A 184 -10.39 40.41 21.57
C LYS A 184 -9.89 39.10 20.95
N GLN A 185 -8.91 39.18 20.05
CA GLN A 185 -8.27 38.04 19.39
C GLN A 185 -6.91 37.79 20.02
N SER A 186 -6.64 36.53 20.35
CA SER A 186 -5.35 36.09 20.89
C SER A 186 -4.25 36.13 19.83
N MET A 187 -3.00 36.32 20.26
CA MET A 187 -1.84 36.12 19.38
C MET A 187 -1.62 34.66 19.03
N MET A 188 -2.11 33.74 19.86
CA MET A 188 -2.16 32.32 19.52
C MET A 188 -3.18 32.13 18.38
N PRO A 189 -2.75 31.71 17.18
CA PRO A 189 -3.62 31.67 16.02
C PRO A 189 -4.79 30.69 16.21
N THR A 190 -5.97 31.08 15.72
CA THR A 190 -7.07 30.11 15.55
C THR A 190 -6.70 29.14 14.42
N GLY A 191 -7.15 27.88 14.49
CA GLY A 191 -6.77 26.87 13.49
C GLY A 191 -5.44 26.18 13.76
N LEU A 192 -4.80 26.40 14.92
CA LEU A 192 -3.53 25.77 15.27
C LEU A 192 -3.60 24.24 15.17
N VAL A 193 -4.71 23.68 15.67
CA VAL A 193 -4.96 22.24 15.69
C VAL A 193 -5.21 21.67 14.28
N ALA A 194 -5.57 22.52 13.30
CA ALA A 194 -5.70 22.08 11.91
C ALA A 194 -4.35 21.77 11.25
N THR A 195 -3.22 22.12 11.88
CA THR A 195 -1.88 21.69 11.45
C THR A 195 -1.58 20.23 11.84
N LEU A 196 -2.37 19.65 12.75
CA LEU A 196 -2.28 18.25 13.11
C LEU A 196 -3.08 17.41 12.11
N GLN A 197 -2.53 16.26 11.74
CA GLN A 197 -3.11 15.38 10.72
C GLN A 197 -4.21 14.48 11.27
N ALA A 198 -4.23 14.22 12.60
CA ALA A 198 -5.20 13.33 13.21
C ALA A 198 -5.34 13.54 14.73
N ILE A 199 -6.45 13.05 15.28
CA ILE A 199 -6.77 13.07 16.72
C ILE A 199 -5.61 12.59 17.62
N PRO A 200 -4.92 11.47 17.33
CA PRO A 200 -3.79 11.01 18.15
C PRO A 200 -2.72 12.08 18.41
N GLN A 201 -2.37 12.86 17.38
CA GLN A 201 -1.36 13.91 17.50
C GLN A 201 -1.83 15.05 18.42
N PHE A 202 -3.13 15.34 18.43
CA PHE A 202 -3.70 16.31 19.36
C PHE A 202 -3.65 15.78 20.80
N LEU A 203 -3.98 14.51 21.01
CA LEU A 203 -3.95 13.90 22.34
C LEU A 203 -2.52 13.88 22.91
N ASP A 204 -1.52 13.54 22.08
CA ASP A 204 -0.12 13.58 22.45
C ASP A 204 0.34 15.00 22.81
N LEU A 205 0.08 15.99 21.94
CA LEU A 205 0.42 17.39 22.17
C LEU A 205 -0.22 17.93 23.46
N ALA A 206 -1.51 17.66 23.67
CA ALA A 206 -2.21 18.11 24.86
C ALA A 206 -1.71 17.39 26.12
N SER A 207 -1.35 16.11 26.03
CA SER A 207 -0.73 15.36 27.14
C SER A 207 0.60 15.98 27.57
N TYR A 208 1.46 16.37 26.62
CA TYR A 208 2.67 17.14 26.95
C TYR A 208 2.36 18.45 27.66
N VAL A 209 1.39 19.23 27.15
CA VAL A 209 0.98 20.50 27.77
C VAL A 209 0.45 20.28 29.19
N PHE A 210 -0.32 19.21 29.43
CA PHE A 210 -0.82 18.86 30.77
C PHE A 210 0.33 18.52 31.72
N GLU A 211 1.22 17.62 31.31
CA GLU A 211 2.34 17.18 32.13
C GLU A 211 3.28 18.33 32.50
N VAL A 212 3.52 19.26 31.57
CA VAL A 212 4.32 20.46 31.83
C VAL A 212 3.59 21.44 32.75
N ALA A 213 2.29 21.68 32.51
CA ALA A 213 1.50 22.62 33.31
C ALA A 213 1.39 22.19 34.78
N HIS A 214 1.23 20.88 35.03
CA HIS A 214 1.05 20.33 36.38
C HIS A 214 2.37 19.95 37.05
N GLY A 215 3.34 19.44 36.29
CA GLY A 215 4.63 18.98 36.80
C GLY A 215 5.72 20.07 36.86
N GLY A 216 5.43 21.24 36.30
CA GLY A 216 6.30 22.41 36.32
C GLY A 216 7.66 22.21 35.63
N ALA A 217 8.64 23.01 36.03
CA ALA A 217 9.95 23.07 35.37
C ALA A 217 10.70 21.72 35.37
N ALA A 218 10.55 20.92 36.42
CA ALA A 218 11.19 19.61 36.53
C ALA A 218 10.65 18.63 35.48
N ARG A 219 9.32 18.55 35.34
CA ARG A 219 8.68 17.66 34.36
C ARG A 219 8.94 18.10 32.93
N ALA A 220 8.95 19.40 32.69
CA ALA A 220 9.32 19.96 31.39
C ALA A 220 10.79 19.67 31.01
N ALA A 221 11.72 19.69 31.97
CA ALA A 221 13.10 19.27 31.72
C ALA A 221 13.21 17.77 31.41
N GLU A 222 12.44 16.92 32.10
CA GLU A 222 12.39 15.47 31.86
C GLU A 222 11.82 15.12 30.48
N LEU A 223 10.77 15.82 30.05
CA LEU A 223 10.10 15.59 28.77
C LEU A 223 10.75 16.33 27.60
N HIS A 224 11.78 17.15 27.85
CA HIS A 224 12.47 17.88 26.80
C HIS A 224 13.07 16.88 25.80
N PRO A 225 12.71 16.93 24.51
CA PRO A 225 13.26 16.01 23.53
C PRO A 225 14.79 16.16 23.44
N THR A 226 15.50 15.06 23.21
CA THR A 226 16.96 15.13 23.04
C THR A 226 17.33 15.92 21.79
N ALA A 227 18.57 16.40 21.72
CA ALA A 227 19.06 17.08 20.52
C ALA A 227 18.85 16.22 19.27
N GLU A 228 19.10 14.91 19.35
CA GLU A 228 18.90 13.95 18.25
C GLU A 228 17.43 13.80 17.85
N GLN A 229 16.50 13.84 18.80
CA GLN A 229 15.05 13.80 18.51
C GLN A 229 14.55 15.10 17.85
N LEU A 230 15.27 16.20 18.06
CA LEU A 230 15.04 17.50 17.42
C LEU A 230 15.89 17.69 16.15
N VAL A 231 16.86 16.80 15.88
CA VAL A 231 17.64 16.81 14.64
C VAL A 231 16.73 16.38 13.52
N ILE A 232 16.29 17.39 12.77
CA ILE A 232 15.73 17.23 11.45
C ILE A 232 16.92 16.94 10.52
N PRO A 233 17.03 15.75 9.89
CA PRO A 233 18.07 15.49 8.90
C PRO A 233 18.04 16.59 7.83
N ASP A 234 19.17 17.27 7.60
CA ASP A 234 19.26 18.32 6.58
C ASP A 234 19.34 17.68 5.19
N ASP A 235 18.18 17.26 4.71
CA ASP A 235 17.95 16.65 3.42
C ASP A 235 18.07 17.64 2.25
N THR A 236 18.51 18.88 2.52
CA THR A 236 18.86 19.87 1.49
C THR A 236 20.31 19.74 0.99
N LYS A 237 21.14 18.92 1.65
CA LYS A 237 22.55 18.70 1.28
C LYS A 237 22.68 17.69 0.13
N ASP A 238 23.70 17.87 -0.70
CA ASP A 238 24.04 17.02 -1.87
C ASP A 238 22.88 16.76 -2.84
N LEU A 239 22.00 17.75 -3.06
CA LEU A 239 20.92 17.64 -4.03
C LEU A 239 21.31 18.17 -5.40
N ASN A 240 20.90 17.45 -6.45
CA ASN A 240 20.91 17.95 -7.81
C ASN A 240 19.68 18.85 -8.07
N HIS A 241 19.69 20.05 -7.50
CA HIS A 241 18.56 20.99 -7.60
C HIS A 241 18.17 21.29 -9.05
N ALA A 242 19.17 21.50 -9.92
CA ALA A 242 18.95 21.77 -11.34
C ALA A 242 18.29 20.57 -12.05
N GLY A 243 18.75 19.35 -11.77
CA GLY A 243 18.15 18.13 -12.32
C GLY A 243 16.71 17.92 -11.87
N ILE A 244 16.40 18.18 -10.60
CA ILE A 244 15.04 18.09 -10.06
C ILE A 244 14.11 19.07 -10.77
N LEU A 245 14.49 20.36 -10.84
CA LEU A 245 13.68 21.39 -11.49
C LEU A 245 13.49 21.13 -13.00
N ASN A 246 14.52 20.65 -13.69
CA ASN A 246 14.43 20.28 -15.11
C ASN A 246 13.57 19.06 -15.38
N SER A 247 13.33 18.22 -14.38
CA SER A 247 12.53 16.99 -14.54
C SER A 247 11.01 17.22 -14.44
N PHE A 248 10.59 18.43 -14.05
CA PHE A 248 9.19 18.71 -13.75
C PHE A 248 8.30 18.79 -14.98
N ASN A 249 7.15 18.14 -14.86
CA ASN A 249 6.11 18.09 -15.88
C ASN A 249 4.73 18.41 -15.27
N LYS A 250 3.67 18.38 -16.09
CA LYS A 250 2.29 18.64 -15.64
C LYS A 250 1.85 17.75 -14.47
N GLY A 251 2.35 16.51 -14.39
CA GLY A 251 2.09 15.60 -13.27
C GLY A 251 2.73 16.05 -11.95
N ASP A 252 3.89 16.72 -12.01
CA ASP A 252 4.54 17.31 -10.84
C ASP A 252 3.76 18.53 -10.33
N ILE A 253 3.17 19.35 -11.22
CA ILE A 253 2.24 20.44 -10.83
C ILE A 253 1.01 19.87 -10.14
N ALA A 254 0.40 18.80 -10.69
CA ALA A 254 -0.76 18.15 -10.07
C ALA A 254 -0.42 17.56 -8.68
N SER A 255 0.79 17.01 -8.52
CA SER A 255 1.30 16.52 -7.24
C SER A 255 1.50 17.68 -6.25
N GLY A 256 2.13 18.76 -6.69
CA GLY A 256 2.29 20.00 -5.92
C GLY A 256 0.96 20.61 -5.48
N ARG A 257 -0.06 20.59 -6.35
CA ARG A 257 -1.43 21.01 -6.05
C ARG A 257 -2.02 20.21 -4.91
N LYS A 258 -1.94 18.87 -4.98
CA LYS A 258 -2.45 17.99 -3.92
C LYS A 258 -1.80 18.30 -2.58
N ILE A 259 -0.49 18.49 -2.58
CA ILE A 259 0.27 18.80 -1.36
C ILE A 259 -0.12 20.20 -0.84
N TYR A 260 -0.25 21.22 -1.71
CA TYR A 260 -0.68 22.57 -1.32
C TYR A 260 -2.06 22.57 -0.66
N PHE A 261 -3.05 21.93 -1.28
CA PHE A 261 -4.41 21.84 -0.73
C PHE A 261 -4.51 20.90 0.48
N GLY A 262 -3.57 19.98 0.64
CA GLY A 262 -3.48 19.14 1.83
C GLY A 262 -2.84 19.83 3.03
N LEU A 263 -1.87 20.74 2.80
CA LEU A 263 -0.99 21.24 3.87
C LEU A 263 -0.89 22.77 3.95
N CYS A 264 -0.78 23.46 2.83
CA CYS A 264 -0.44 24.90 2.80
C CYS A 264 -1.68 25.81 2.80
N VAL A 265 -2.81 25.33 2.27
CA VAL A 265 -4.03 26.12 2.06
C VAL A 265 -4.60 26.72 3.34
N ASN A 266 -4.45 26.05 4.47
CA ASN A 266 -5.00 26.49 5.77
C ASN A 266 -4.36 27.80 6.25
N CYS A 267 -3.15 28.11 5.81
CA CYS A 267 -2.43 29.32 6.17
C CYS A 267 -2.52 30.38 5.07
N HIS A 268 -2.43 29.95 3.81
CA HIS A 268 -2.26 30.83 2.65
C HIS A 268 -3.55 31.09 1.84
N GLY A 269 -4.66 30.45 2.21
CA GLY A 269 -5.93 30.58 1.50
C GLY A 269 -6.02 29.69 0.25
N LYS A 270 -7.25 29.41 -0.21
CA LYS A 270 -7.51 28.54 -1.38
C LYS A 270 -7.04 29.13 -2.71
N ASP A 271 -6.98 30.45 -2.79
CA ASP A 271 -6.63 31.23 -3.98
C ASP A 271 -5.18 31.72 -3.98
N GLY A 272 -4.41 31.40 -2.92
CA GLY A 272 -3.06 31.90 -2.71
C GLY A 272 -2.94 33.42 -2.52
N ASN A 273 -4.06 34.16 -2.51
CA ASN A 273 -4.10 35.63 -2.52
C ASN A 273 -4.83 36.23 -1.32
N THR A 274 -5.65 35.42 -0.64
CA THR A 274 -6.41 35.80 0.53
C THR A 274 -5.97 34.93 1.72
N PRO A 275 -4.80 35.20 2.34
CA PRO A 275 -4.26 34.36 3.40
C PRO A 275 -5.19 34.27 4.60
N SER A 276 -5.35 33.06 5.13
CA SER A 276 -6.13 32.83 6.35
C SER A 276 -5.38 33.25 7.62
N LEU A 277 -4.04 33.26 7.56
CA LEU A 277 -3.20 33.85 8.62
C LEU A 277 -2.79 35.28 8.26
N PRO A 278 -3.02 36.28 9.14
CA PRO A 278 -2.63 37.68 8.90
C PRO A 278 -1.12 37.88 8.65
N THR A 279 -0.30 36.95 9.12
CA THR A 279 1.16 36.96 8.99
C THR A 279 1.65 36.24 7.72
N ALA A 280 0.79 35.47 7.05
CA ALA A 280 1.09 34.82 5.78
C ALA A 280 1.00 35.83 4.62
N ARG A 281 1.84 35.65 3.60
CA ARG A 281 1.87 36.51 2.41
C ARG A 281 0.97 35.96 1.32
N ALA A 282 0.32 36.88 0.61
CA ALA A 282 -0.40 36.58 -0.63
C ALA A 282 0.61 36.31 -1.75
N PHE A 283 0.65 35.08 -2.26
CA PHE A 283 1.60 34.65 -3.27
C PHE A 283 1.43 35.40 -4.58
N GLY A 284 0.22 35.77 -4.99
CA GLY A 284 0.03 36.44 -6.27
C GLY A 284 0.26 37.95 -6.23
N THR A 285 0.20 38.61 -5.07
CA THR A 285 0.16 40.08 -5.01
C THR A 285 1.20 40.71 -4.09
N GLN A 286 1.79 39.96 -3.16
CA GLN A 286 2.75 40.49 -2.19
C GLN A 286 4.16 39.97 -2.46
N LYS A 287 5.14 40.83 -2.15
CA LYS A 287 6.56 40.47 -2.18
C LYS A 287 6.88 39.41 -1.11
N LEU A 288 7.52 38.31 -1.52
CA LEU A 288 7.93 37.25 -0.60
C LEU A 288 9.20 37.67 0.16
N LYS A 289 9.11 37.62 1.49
CA LYS A 289 10.16 38.13 2.41
C LYS A 289 11.47 37.35 2.32
N PHE A 290 11.41 36.07 1.96
CA PHE A 290 12.55 35.13 2.01
C PHE A 290 13.00 34.68 0.62
N GLY A 291 12.69 35.46 -0.42
CA GLY A 291 12.97 35.13 -1.80
C GLY A 291 11.79 34.47 -2.49
N ALA A 292 11.66 34.78 -3.77
CA ALA A 292 10.54 34.37 -4.60
C ALA A 292 10.96 33.44 -5.73
N ASP A 293 12.22 32.98 -5.80
CA ASP A 293 12.71 31.99 -6.76
C ASP A 293 12.55 30.54 -6.24
N PRO A 294 12.57 29.50 -7.11
CA PRO A 294 12.26 28.14 -6.71
C PRO A 294 13.13 27.60 -5.56
N TYR A 295 14.43 27.89 -5.58
CA TYR A 295 15.37 27.43 -4.55
C TYR A 295 15.11 28.11 -3.22
N ASN A 296 14.91 29.43 -3.17
CA ASN A 296 14.64 30.09 -1.89
C ASN A 296 13.26 29.76 -1.31
N MET A 297 12.25 29.53 -2.16
CA MET A 297 10.97 28.98 -1.72
C MET A 297 11.12 27.55 -1.20
N PHE A 298 11.91 26.71 -1.88
CA PHE A 298 12.27 25.38 -1.40
C PHE A 298 12.99 25.47 -0.04
N MET A 299 13.98 26.34 0.13
CA MET A 299 14.68 26.51 1.40
C MET A 299 13.77 27.01 2.52
N THR A 300 12.79 27.86 2.18
CA THR A 300 11.76 28.31 3.12
C THR A 300 10.89 27.15 3.59
N LEU A 301 10.47 26.26 2.68
CA LEU A 301 9.81 25.00 3.05
C LEU A 301 10.74 24.06 3.81
N SER A 302 12.02 24.01 3.47
CA SER A 302 12.96 23.05 4.06
C SER A 302 13.42 23.41 5.46
N ARG A 303 13.54 24.70 5.78
CA ARG A 303 14.08 25.19 7.05
C ARG A 303 13.07 25.96 7.90
N GLY A 304 11.93 26.34 7.31
CA GLY A 304 11.04 27.34 7.91
C GLY A 304 11.70 28.73 7.92
N ASN A 305 10.89 29.78 7.98
CA ASN A 305 11.36 31.15 8.15
C ASN A 305 10.27 32.02 8.79
N GLY A 306 10.63 32.85 9.77
CA GLY A 306 9.68 33.65 10.54
C GLY A 306 8.70 32.78 11.35
N LEU A 307 7.39 32.97 11.09
CA LEU A 307 6.30 32.18 11.69
C LEU A 307 5.88 30.98 10.81
N MET A 308 6.49 30.80 9.64
CA MET A 308 6.29 29.63 8.79
C MET A 308 7.32 28.56 9.16
N ALA A 309 6.87 27.35 9.45
CA ALA A 309 7.78 26.27 9.80
C ALA A 309 8.23 25.42 8.62
N ALA A 310 9.24 24.59 8.89
CA ALA A 310 9.77 23.64 7.95
C ALA A 310 8.78 22.48 7.68
N THR A 311 8.62 22.10 6.41
CA THR A 311 7.83 20.95 5.94
C THR A 311 8.74 19.75 5.70
N THR A 312 9.40 19.28 6.75
CA THR A 312 10.48 18.27 6.66
C THR A 312 9.99 16.84 6.54
N HIS A 313 8.67 16.63 6.63
CA HIS A 313 8.00 15.37 6.32
C HIS A 313 7.83 15.16 4.80
N LEU A 314 8.05 16.19 3.98
CA LEU A 314 8.05 16.09 2.52
C LEU A 314 9.48 15.83 2.04
N SER A 315 9.63 14.92 1.08
CA SER A 315 10.91 14.72 0.40
C SER A 315 11.35 16.01 -0.33
N PRO A 316 12.65 16.15 -0.65
CA PRO A 316 13.10 17.32 -1.38
C PRO A 316 12.38 17.52 -2.72
N LYS A 317 12.06 16.42 -3.43
CA LYS A 317 11.30 16.50 -4.68
C LYS A 317 9.88 17.04 -4.43
N GLU A 318 9.18 16.57 -3.40
CA GLU A 318 7.81 17.00 -3.08
C GLU A 318 7.73 18.47 -2.68
N ARG A 319 8.72 18.97 -1.91
CA ARG A 319 8.82 20.41 -1.60
C ARG A 319 8.95 21.23 -2.88
N TYR A 320 9.78 20.80 -3.81
CA TYR A 320 9.89 21.46 -5.11
C TYR A 320 8.61 21.37 -5.95
N GLN A 321 7.85 20.27 -5.90
CA GLN A 321 6.56 20.15 -6.58
C GLN A 321 5.56 21.19 -6.08
N VAL A 322 5.47 21.40 -4.77
CA VAL A 322 4.62 22.46 -4.16
C VAL A 322 5.06 23.84 -4.63
N VAL A 323 6.37 24.11 -4.57
CA VAL A 323 6.93 25.38 -5.06
C VAL A 323 6.56 25.60 -6.52
N HIS A 324 6.70 24.57 -7.34
CA HIS A 324 6.37 24.65 -8.75
C HIS A 324 4.88 24.98 -8.94
N PHE A 325 3.97 24.28 -8.27
CA PHE A 325 2.54 24.61 -8.29
C PHE A 325 2.24 26.06 -7.89
N ILE A 326 2.76 26.53 -6.75
CA ILE A 326 2.51 27.91 -6.27
C ILE A 326 2.97 28.94 -7.29
N ARG A 327 4.18 28.74 -7.84
CA ARG A 327 4.75 29.66 -8.82
C ARG A 327 3.92 29.72 -10.09
N GLU A 328 3.55 28.55 -10.59
CA GLU A 328 2.89 28.40 -11.87
C GLU A 328 1.44 28.89 -11.84
N GLU A 329 0.73 28.60 -10.74
CA GLU A 329 -0.71 28.86 -10.65
C GLU A 329 -1.05 30.19 -9.98
N PHE A 330 -0.26 30.62 -8.97
CA PHE A 330 -0.58 31.83 -8.22
C PHE A 330 0.34 33.02 -8.54
N MET A 331 1.60 32.77 -8.92
CA MET A 331 2.57 33.85 -9.09
C MET A 331 2.75 34.30 -10.53
N ARG A 332 2.69 33.37 -11.49
CA ARG A 332 3.04 33.57 -12.91
C ARG A 332 2.44 34.83 -13.53
N ASP A 333 1.15 35.07 -13.29
CA ASP A 333 0.41 36.13 -13.99
C ASP A 333 0.35 37.46 -13.21
N SER A 334 0.63 37.44 -11.89
CA SER A 334 0.33 38.59 -11.03
C SER A 334 1.44 39.01 -10.07
N ASN A 335 2.38 38.12 -9.71
CA ASN A 335 3.40 38.44 -8.72
C ASN A 335 4.58 39.18 -9.37
N PRO A 336 4.96 40.37 -8.87
CA PRO A 336 6.03 41.18 -9.46
C PRO A 336 7.43 40.57 -9.35
N ASP A 337 7.64 39.60 -8.44
CA ASP A 337 8.90 38.89 -8.26
C ASP A 337 8.92 37.52 -8.99
N TYR A 338 7.88 37.15 -9.76
CA TYR A 338 7.92 35.94 -10.58
C TYR A 338 8.97 36.07 -11.69
N GLN A 339 9.78 35.01 -11.85
CA GLN A 339 10.77 34.89 -12.92
C GLN A 339 10.71 33.48 -13.51
N PRO A 340 10.77 33.31 -14.84
CA PRO A 340 10.86 31.99 -15.43
C PRO A 340 12.17 31.30 -15.04
N ILE A 341 12.15 29.97 -14.98
CA ILE A 341 13.34 29.16 -14.75
C ILE A 341 14.10 29.08 -16.08
N ASP A 342 15.29 29.65 -16.15
CA ASP A 342 16.17 29.60 -17.32
C ASP A 342 17.47 28.85 -17.03
N GLN A 343 18.24 28.60 -18.09
CA GLN A 343 19.52 27.89 -17.98
C GLN A 343 20.52 28.62 -17.07
N ALA A 344 20.53 29.96 -17.10
CA ALA A 344 21.41 30.77 -16.26
C ALA A 344 21.07 30.65 -14.77
N TYR A 345 19.80 30.49 -14.42
CA TYR A 345 19.34 30.20 -13.06
C TYR A 345 19.77 28.80 -12.61
N LEU A 346 19.52 27.78 -13.44
CA LEU A 346 19.87 26.39 -13.14
C LEU A 346 21.37 26.19 -12.91
N GLU A 347 22.21 26.92 -13.64
CA GLU A 347 23.66 26.88 -13.48
C GLU A 347 24.14 27.43 -12.12
N LYS A 348 23.43 28.41 -11.57
CA LYS A 348 23.71 29.04 -10.27
C LYS A 348 23.29 28.21 -9.06
N LEU A 349 22.47 27.18 -9.25
CA LEU A 349 21.99 26.33 -8.17
C LEU A 349 23.14 25.48 -7.57
N PRO A 350 23.08 25.18 -6.25
CA PRO A 350 24.02 24.26 -5.64
C PRO A 350 24.08 22.93 -6.38
N LYS A 351 25.29 22.37 -6.51
CA LYS A 351 25.52 21.09 -7.17
C LYS A 351 25.43 19.96 -6.15
N GLY A 352 24.94 18.82 -6.62
CA GLY A 352 24.86 17.60 -5.83
C GLY A 352 24.44 16.42 -6.70
N SER A 353 24.42 15.22 -6.11
CA SER A 353 24.12 13.98 -6.80
C SER A 353 22.68 13.47 -6.56
N GLY A 354 22.10 13.83 -5.41
CA GLY A 354 20.82 13.34 -4.94
C GLY A 354 19.61 13.88 -5.72
N GLN A 355 18.66 12.99 -6.02
CA GLN A 355 17.43 13.33 -6.74
C GLN A 355 16.25 13.68 -5.81
N GLY A 356 16.50 13.79 -4.49
CA GLY A 356 15.49 14.16 -3.51
C GLY A 356 14.39 13.12 -3.31
N LYS A 357 14.68 11.82 -3.47
CA LYS A 357 13.75 10.71 -3.24
C LYS A 357 13.86 10.20 -1.80
N PHE A 358 12.75 9.85 -1.19
CA PHE A 358 12.71 9.20 0.14
C PHE A 358 13.38 7.82 0.08
N THR A 359 14.31 7.55 1.00
CA THR A 359 14.93 6.23 1.20
C THR A 359 14.68 5.84 2.66
N PRO A 360 14.04 4.69 2.96
CA PRO A 360 13.91 4.22 4.33
C PRO A 360 15.30 4.05 4.97
N ALA A 361 15.43 4.45 6.24
CA ALA A 361 16.68 4.31 6.98
C ALA A 361 16.89 2.86 7.45
N GLY A 362 18.10 2.32 7.29
CA GLY A 362 18.52 1.04 7.85
C GLY A 362 18.19 -0.21 7.02
N GLU A 363 18.91 -1.30 7.30
CA GLU A 363 18.62 -2.62 6.72
C GLU A 363 17.34 -3.19 7.36
N ARG A 364 16.45 -3.77 6.55
CA ARG A 364 15.24 -4.43 7.03
C ARG A 364 15.53 -5.90 7.33
N ASP A 365 15.01 -6.41 8.44
CA ASP A 365 15.10 -7.83 8.75
C ASP A 365 13.95 -8.60 8.08
N TYR A 366 14.27 -9.41 7.07
CA TYR A 366 13.33 -10.32 6.40
C TYR A 366 13.33 -11.74 6.99
N GLY A 367 14.05 -12.00 8.08
CA GLY A 367 14.33 -13.34 8.57
C GLY A 367 15.54 -13.99 7.89
N LEU A 368 15.59 -15.33 7.93
CA LEU A 368 16.63 -16.13 7.29
C LEU A 368 16.38 -16.38 5.80
N ALA A 369 15.12 -16.31 5.37
CA ALA A 369 14.74 -16.53 3.99
C ALA A 369 13.81 -15.43 3.47
N LEU A 370 13.86 -15.17 2.17
CA LEU A 370 12.92 -14.30 1.47
C LEU A 370 12.49 -14.97 0.17
N ALA A 371 11.20 -15.29 0.07
CA ALA A 371 10.56 -15.68 -1.17
C ALA A 371 10.35 -14.44 -2.04
N SER A 372 10.88 -14.47 -3.26
CA SER A 372 10.76 -13.40 -4.25
C SER A 372 11.14 -13.92 -5.65
N GLN A 373 11.06 -13.07 -6.67
CA GLN A 373 11.75 -13.35 -7.93
C GLN A 373 13.26 -13.13 -7.77
N PHE A 374 14.05 -13.83 -8.58
CA PHE A 374 15.47 -13.62 -8.70
C PHE A 374 15.79 -13.31 -10.15
N ASP A 375 16.35 -12.12 -10.38
CA ASP A 375 16.44 -11.57 -11.73
C ASP A 375 15.05 -11.48 -12.42
N ARG A 376 15.02 -11.48 -13.75
CA ARG A 376 13.79 -11.37 -14.56
C ARG A 376 13.19 -12.71 -14.95
N ASP A 377 14.02 -13.73 -15.05
CA ASP A 377 13.64 -14.99 -15.68
C ASP A 377 13.19 -16.04 -14.66
N ILE A 378 13.54 -15.90 -13.38
CA ILE A 378 13.23 -16.87 -12.32
C ILE A 378 12.27 -16.22 -11.32
N THR A 379 11.04 -16.70 -11.30
CA THR A 379 9.90 -15.95 -10.72
C THR A 379 9.46 -16.45 -9.35
N SER A 380 9.84 -17.66 -8.93
CA SER A 380 9.59 -18.19 -7.58
C SER A 380 10.89 -18.72 -6.97
N VAL A 381 11.54 -17.89 -6.15
CA VAL A 381 12.85 -18.20 -5.57
C VAL A 381 12.85 -18.00 -4.07
N LEU A 382 13.41 -18.96 -3.34
CA LEU A 382 13.74 -18.81 -1.92
C LEU A 382 15.21 -18.44 -1.78
N SER A 383 15.48 -17.18 -1.48
CA SER A 383 16.83 -16.73 -1.10
C SER A 383 17.04 -16.91 0.39
N MET A 384 18.15 -17.50 0.80
CA MET A 384 18.44 -17.96 2.16
C MET A 384 19.78 -17.41 2.66
N LYS A 385 19.83 -17.01 3.94
CA LYS A 385 21.07 -16.65 4.65
C LYS A 385 21.63 -17.91 5.32
N LEU A 386 22.87 -18.25 4.99
CA LEU A 386 23.58 -19.43 5.53
C LEU A 386 24.75 -19.04 6.44
N GLY A 387 24.79 -17.80 6.92
CA GLY A 387 25.92 -17.19 7.62
C GLY A 387 26.45 -15.98 6.86
N ALA A 388 27.74 -15.96 6.51
CA ALA A 388 28.32 -14.92 5.65
C ALA A 388 28.00 -15.14 4.15
N THR A 389 27.51 -16.34 3.81
CA THR A 389 27.08 -16.77 2.49
C THR A 389 25.55 -16.76 2.40
N SER A 390 25.03 -16.46 1.23
CA SER A 390 23.63 -16.63 0.87
C SER A 390 23.49 -17.53 -0.35
N ALA A 391 22.40 -18.26 -0.44
CA ALA A 391 22.07 -19.14 -1.56
C ALA A 391 20.62 -18.90 -1.99
N ALA A 392 20.32 -19.16 -3.27
CA ALA A 392 18.97 -19.04 -3.82
C ALA A 392 18.57 -20.33 -4.51
N TYR A 393 17.34 -20.80 -4.26
CA TYR A 393 16.75 -21.99 -4.89
C TYR A 393 15.52 -21.60 -5.69
N ASP A 394 15.42 -22.07 -6.93
CA ASP A 394 14.17 -22.01 -7.69
C ASP A 394 13.20 -23.00 -7.06
N LEU A 395 12.07 -22.53 -6.55
CA LEU A 395 11.11 -23.39 -5.86
C LEU A 395 10.26 -24.24 -6.80
N HIS A 396 10.36 -24.04 -8.12
CA HIS A 396 9.69 -24.85 -9.12
C HIS A 396 10.52 -26.03 -9.60
N THR A 397 11.85 -25.96 -9.52
CA THR A 397 12.77 -27.04 -9.92
C THR A 397 13.66 -27.55 -8.79
N LEU A 398 13.73 -26.82 -7.67
CA LEU A 398 14.68 -27.00 -6.56
C LEU A 398 16.16 -26.92 -6.98
N ASP A 399 16.45 -26.35 -8.14
CA ASP A 399 17.80 -26.06 -8.57
C ASP A 399 18.36 -24.86 -7.80
N GLN A 400 19.66 -24.91 -7.48
CA GLN A 400 20.35 -23.78 -6.88
C GLN A 400 20.66 -22.74 -7.96
N VAL A 401 19.93 -21.62 -7.91
CA VAL A 401 20.07 -20.49 -8.84
C VAL A 401 21.46 -19.90 -8.76
N ASP A 402 21.87 -19.50 -7.55
CA ASP A 402 23.17 -18.86 -7.33
C ASP A 402 23.57 -18.88 -5.85
N VAL A 403 24.85 -18.64 -5.61
CA VAL A 403 25.46 -18.53 -4.28
C VAL A 403 26.34 -17.30 -4.25
N TRP A 404 26.31 -16.53 -3.17
CA TRP A 404 27.17 -15.35 -3.02
C TRP A 404 27.59 -15.10 -1.59
N ARG A 405 28.67 -14.34 -1.42
CA ARG A 405 29.22 -13.97 -0.11
C ARG A 405 29.20 -12.47 0.09
N GLY A 406 28.82 -12.05 1.30
CA GLY A 406 28.85 -10.64 1.72
C GLY A 406 27.52 -9.93 1.48
N GLY A 407 26.57 -10.11 2.40
CA GLY A 407 25.24 -9.52 2.33
C GLY A 407 24.18 -10.52 1.85
N PHE A 408 22.91 -10.12 1.94
CA PHE A 408 21.76 -10.91 1.51
C PHE A 408 21.29 -10.48 0.12
N LEU A 409 20.21 -9.72 -0.02
CA LEU A 409 19.71 -9.23 -1.31
C LEU A 409 19.77 -7.71 -1.40
N ASN A 410 20.13 -7.20 -2.58
CA ASN A 410 19.97 -5.80 -2.93
C ASN A 410 18.50 -5.52 -3.29
N LEU A 411 17.78 -4.94 -2.33
CA LEU A 411 16.35 -4.64 -2.47
C LEU A 411 16.06 -3.15 -2.72
N LYS A 412 17.10 -2.32 -2.90
CA LYS A 412 17.01 -0.85 -2.92
C LYS A 412 16.07 -0.28 -3.97
N SER A 413 15.86 -1.00 -5.07
CA SER A 413 14.99 -0.59 -6.17
C SER A 413 13.67 -1.36 -6.23
N THR A 414 13.45 -2.30 -5.32
CA THR A 414 12.27 -3.18 -5.28
C THR A 414 11.16 -2.58 -4.43
N GLN A 415 9.98 -3.21 -4.45
CA GLN A 415 8.87 -2.83 -3.59
C GLN A 415 9.14 -3.06 -2.12
N HIS A 416 10.16 -3.84 -1.75
CA HIS A 416 10.53 -4.03 -0.35
C HIS A 416 11.14 -2.76 0.27
N GLN A 417 11.64 -1.80 -0.54
CA GLN A 417 12.21 -0.55 0.00
C GLN A 417 11.62 0.73 -0.62
N ARG A 418 10.78 0.60 -1.66
CA ARG A 418 10.13 1.75 -2.33
C ARG A 418 8.64 1.53 -2.48
N ALA A 419 7.86 2.60 -2.34
CA ALA A 419 6.41 2.53 -2.52
C ALA A 419 6.03 2.10 -3.94
N ARG A 420 6.84 2.52 -4.93
CA ARG A 420 6.81 2.04 -6.32
C ARG A 420 8.21 1.62 -6.73
N GLY A 421 8.58 0.39 -6.37
CA GLY A 421 9.83 -0.23 -6.80
C GLY A 421 9.62 -1.12 -8.02
N GLU A 422 10.24 -0.76 -9.14
CA GLU A 422 10.20 -1.53 -10.40
C GLU A 422 11.46 -2.39 -10.60
N GLY A 423 12.41 -2.31 -9.66
CA GLY A 423 13.59 -3.15 -9.64
C GLY A 423 13.26 -4.56 -9.18
N ILE A 424 14.22 -5.44 -9.41
CA ILE A 424 14.16 -6.86 -9.08
C ILE A 424 15.21 -7.15 -7.99
N PRO A 425 14.97 -8.12 -7.09
CA PRO A 425 15.99 -8.60 -6.17
C PRO A 425 17.22 -9.10 -6.93
N GLN A 426 18.40 -8.79 -6.38
CA GLN A 426 19.71 -9.18 -6.89
C GLN A 426 20.61 -9.54 -5.71
N PRO A 427 21.66 -10.36 -5.89
CA PRO A 427 22.71 -10.52 -4.89
C PRO A 427 23.29 -9.17 -4.47
N GLU A 428 23.37 -8.89 -3.15
CA GLU A 428 24.13 -7.71 -2.66
C GLU A 428 25.64 -7.98 -2.69
N GLY A 429 26.05 -9.24 -2.54
CA GLY A 429 27.45 -9.66 -2.41
C GLY A 429 28.10 -10.18 -3.69
N THR A 430 29.29 -10.75 -3.53
CA THR A 430 30.06 -11.32 -4.63
C THR A 430 29.61 -12.75 -4.90
N LEU A 431 29.14 -13.01 -6.13
CA LEU A 431 28.80 -14.35 -6.60
C LEU A 431 30.00 -15.32 -6.44
N MET A 432 29.70 -16.53 -6.00
CA MET A 432 30.65 -17.63 -5.86
C MET A 432 30.56 -18.51 -7.11
N PRO A 433 31.45 -18.32 -8.09
CA PRO A 433 31.29 -18.90 -9.42
C PRO A 433 31.32 -20.42 -9.38
N ARG A 434 30.54 -21.05 -10.28
CA ARG A 434 30.47 -22.52 -10.49
C ARG A 434 29.79 -23.32 -9.38
N LEU A 435 29.12 -22.65 -8.42
CA LEU A 435 28.31 -23.31 -7.41
C LEU A 435 26.82 -23.40 -7.78
N ASN A 436 26.36 -22.77 -8.85
CA ASN A 436 24.97 -22.87 -9.34
C ASN A 436 24.63 -24.19 -10.08
N GLY A 437 25.45 -25.24 -9.88
CA GLY A 437 25.28 -26.53 -10.57
C GLY A 437 24.59 -27.60 -9.72
N TRP A 438 23.95 -27.22 -8.62
CA TRP A 438 23.17 -28.13 -7.76
C TRP A 438 21.77 -28.32 -8.36
N ALA A 439 21.49 -29.51 -8.86
CA ALA A 439 20.25 -29.82 -9.59
C ALA A 439 19.89 -31.31 -9.51
N TRP A 440 18.60 -31.61 -9.34
CA TRP A 440 18.10 -32.98 -9.30
C TRP A 440 17.80 -33.52 -10.70
N GLY A 441 18.06 -34.81 -10.90
CA GLY A 441 17.65 -35.55 -12.09
C GLY A 441 16.36 -36.29 -11.86
N HIS A 442 15.60 -36.49 -12.93
CA HIS A 442 14.33 -37.21 -12.92
C HIS A 442 14.40 -38.44 -13.81
N HIS A 443 13.85 -39.56 -13.32
CA HIS A 443 13.91 -40.86 -13.97
C HIS A 443 15.35 -41.29 -14.32
N GLY A 444 16.30 -40.97 -13.44
CA GLY A 444 17.71 -41.34 -13.59
C GLY A 444 18.51 -40.48 -14.58
N SER A 445 17.96 -39.37 -15.08
CA SER A 445 18.63 -38.45 -16.00
C SER A 445 18.57 -37.00 -15.50
N LEU A 446 19.69 -36.27 -15.64
CA LEU A 446 19.74 -34.81 -15.47
C LEU A 446 19.31 -34.08 -16.75
N ASP A 447 19.21 -34.80 -17.87
CA ASP A 447 18.77 -34.29 -19.17
C ASP A 447 17.38 -34.86 -19.49
N TYR A 448 16.38 -34.45 -18.71
CA TYR A 448 14.98 -34.86 -18.90
C TYR A 448 14.26 -33.92 -19.90
N PRO A 449 13.25 -34.41 -20.64
CA PRO A 449 12.54 -33.59 -21.63
C PRO A 449 11.75 -32.46 -20.96
N ASN A 450 11.82 -31.26 -21.53
CA ASN A 450 11.16 -30.06 -21.00
C ASN A 450 10.03 -29.52 -21.91
N THR A 451 9.71 -30.20 -23.02
CA THR A 451 8.78 -29.71 -24.04
C THR A 451 7.35 -29.56 -23.55
N ASP A 452 6.92 -30.37 -22.58
CA ASP A 452 5.56 -30.39 -22.04
C ASP A 452 5.47 -29.73 -20.64
N LEU A 453 6.55 -29.08 -20.20
CA LEU A 453 6.59 -28.40 -18.90
C LEU A 453 6.00 -27.00 -18.98
N LEU A 454 5.47 -26.54 -17.84
CA LEU A 454 5.04 -25.17 -17.70
C LEU A 454 6.27 -24.25 -17.77
N PRO A 455 6.22 -23.15 -18.55
CA PRO A 455 7.39 -22.28 -18.73
C PRO A 455 7.79 -21.53 -17.45
N ARG A 456 6.87 -21.36 -16.49
CA ARG A 456 7.06 -20.63 -15.22
C ARG A 456 6.24 -21.24 -14.07
N GLY A 457 6.14 -22.56 -14.05
CA GLY A 457 5.39 -23.32 -13.04
C GLY A 457 6.22 -24.43 -12.42
N PRO A 458 5.74 -25.05 -11.33
CA PRO A 458 6.42 -26.16 -10.69
C PRO A 458 6.53 -27.34 -11.67
N LEU A 459 7.60 -28.12 -11.52
CA LEU A 459 7.71 -29.42 -12.16
C LEU A 459 6.55 -30.35 -11.76
N PRO A 460 6.25 -31.39 -12.56
CA PRO A 460 5.23 -32.37 -12.22
C PRO A 460 5.46 -32.95 -10.82
N LYS A 461 4.40 -33.06 -10.02
CA LYS A 461 4.47 -33.49 -8.62
C LYS A 461 5.12 -34.87 -8.41
N ASN A 462 5.01 -35.75 -9.41
CA ASN A 462 5.65 -37.07 -9.39
C ASN A 462 7.16 -37.03 -9.64
N TRP A 463 7.70 -35.90 -10.14
CA TRP A 463 9.13 -35.65 -10.31
C TRP A 463 9.68 -34.88 -9.12
N LEU A 464 8.99 -33.80 -8.72
CA LEU A 464 9.36 -32.95 -7.60
C LEU A 464 8.10 -32.51 -6.86
N ASP A 465 8.03 -32.84 -5.57
CA ASP A 465 7.01 -32.36 -4.65
C ASP A 465 7.68 -31.50 -3.57
N TYR A 466 7.60 -30.18 -3.67
CA TYR A 466 8.17 -29.28 -2.67
C TYR A 466 7.17 -29.03 -1.54
N HIS A 467 7.50 -29.47 -0.34
CA HIS A 467 6.62 -29.37 0.83
C HIS A 467 6.75 -28.04 1.56
N GLY A 468 7.91 -27.38 1.49
CA GLY A 468 8.19 -26.15 2.21
C GLY A 468 9.55 -26.17 2.89
N TYR A 469 9.69 -25.35 3.93
CA TYR A 469 10.91 -25.30 4.72
C TYR A 469 10.65 -25.06 6.21
N TYR A 470 11.50 -25.68 7.03
CA TYR A 470 11.54 -25.48 8.47
C TYR A 470 12.62 -24.47 8.85
N ILE A 471 12.44 -23.81 9.98
CA ILE A 471 13.43 -22.95 10.62
C ILE A 471 13.76 -23.55 11.99
N HIS A 472 15.05 -23.70 12.28
CA HIS A 472 15.53 -24.09 13.61
C HIS A 472 16.77 -23.29 13.99
N GLY A 473 16.60 -22.29 14.86
CA GLY A 473 17.66 -21.34 15.19
C GLY A 473 18.05 -20.53 13.95
N ASP A 474 19.31 -20.66 13.51
CA ASP A 474 19.84 -20.04 12.29
C ASP A 474 19.93 -21.01 11.09
N GLN A 475 19.30 -22.19 11.21
CA GLN A 475 19.27 -23.20 10.16
C GLN A 475 17.92 -23.22 9.45
N ILE A 476 17.97 -23.48 8.15
CA ILE A 476 16.79 -23.77 7.33
C ILE A 476 16.89 -25.21 6.85
N ILE A 477 15.76 -25.92 6.88
CA ILE A 477 15.66 -27.30 6.43
C ILE A 477 14.61 -27.34 5.33
N LEU A 478 15.04 -27.58 4.09
CA LEU A 478 14.12 -27.77 2.96
C LEU A 478 13.52 -29.17 3.05
N SER A 479 12.22 -29.29 2.77
CA SER A 479 11.52 -30.57 2.70
C SER A 479 10.86 -30.72 1.34
N TYR A 480 11.17 -31.83 0.67
CA TYR A 480 10.65 -32.14 -0.66
C TYR A 480 10.82 -33.62 -0.99
N ALA A 481 10.15 -34.10 -2.03
CA ALA A 481 10.37 -35.42 -2.61
C ALA A 481 10.86 -35.33 -4.05
N ILE A 482 11.82 -36.19 -4.43
CA ILE A 482 12.31 -36.34 -5.81
C ILE A 482 11.95 -37.74 -6.30
N ASP A 483 11.26 -37.83 -7.44
CA ASP A 483 10.75 -39.09 -7.99
C ASP A 483 9.98 -39.95 -6.95
N GLY A 484 9.27 -39.27 -6.03
CA GLY A 484 8.52 -39.89 -4.92
C GLY A 484 9.34 -40.31 -3.70
N ARG A 485 10.65 -40.03 -3.66
CA ARG A 485 11.55 -40.32 -2.53
C ARG A 485 11.74 -39.05 -1.69
N GLU A 486 11.35 -39.12 -0.41
CA GLU A 486 11.40 -38.02 0.55
C GLU A 486 12.83 -37.59 0.91
N ILE A 487 13.04 -36.27 1.00
CA ILE A 487 14.33 -35.63 1.28
C ILE A 487 14.15 -34.48 2.27
N LEU A 488 15.01 -34.45 3.29
CA LEU A 488 15.27 -33.24 4.07
C LEU A 488 16.68 -32.74 3.75
N GLU A 489 16.80 -31.46 3.42
CA GLU A 489 18.07 -30.84 3.05
C GLU A 489 18.40 -29.66 3.97
N VAL A 490 19.61 -29.69 4.54
CA VAL A 490 20.15 -28.59 5.34
C VAL A 490 21.35 -27.98 4.61
N PRO A 491 21.18 -26.86 3.88
CA PRO A 491 22.30 -26.13 3.31
C PRO A 491 23.00 -25.30 4.39
N GLU A 492 24.33 -25.34 4.43
CA GLU A 492 25.17 -24.62 5.39
C GLU A 492 26.39 -24.03 4.68
N GLU A 493 26.85 -22.86 5.13
CA GLU A 493 28.12 -22.32 4.63
C GLU A 493 29.31 -23.20 5.04
N ILE A 494 30.37 -23.17 4.24
CA ILE A 494 31.69 -23.65 4.66
C ILE A 494 32.52 -22.41 5.06
N PRO A 495 32.73 -22.16 6.37
CA PRO A 495 33.41 -20.94 6.83
C PRO A 495 34.78 -20.77 6.19
N GLN A 496 35.12 -19.53 5.81
CA GLN A 496 36.42 -19.16 5.21
C GLN A 496 36.75 -19.85 3.86
N HIS A 497 35.77 -20.53 3.26
CA HIS A 497 35.92 -21.27 2.02
C HIS A 497 34.89 -20.81 0.96
N ILE A 498 35.17 -21.10 -0.32
CA ILE A 498 34.25 -20.85 -1.44
C ILE A 498 33.51 -22.16 -1.71
N GLY A 499 32.56 -22.52 -0.84
CA GLY A 499 31.78 -23.74 -0.96
C GLY A 499 30.54 -23.76 -0.07
N ILE A 500 29.63 -24.67 -0.37
CA ILE A 500 28.42 -24.97 0.41
C ILE A 500 28.45 -26.44 0.83
N ARG A 501 27.93 -26.71 2.01
CA ARG A 501 27.64 -28.05 2.49
C ARG A 501 26.13 -28.29 2.46
N HIS A 502 25.71 -29.45 2.01
CA HIS A 502 24.33 -29.91 2.04
C HIS A 502 24.29 -31.20 2.86
N THR A 503 23.58 -31.20 3.99
CA THR A 503 23.27 -32.44 4.71
C THR A 503 21.90 -32.93 4.25
N LEU A 504 21.85 -34.12 3.67
CA LEU A 504 20.63 -34.75 3.17
C LEU A 504 20.25 -35.92 4.07
N GLN A 505 19.01 -35.90 4.56
CA GLN A 505 18.31 -37.10 4.97
C GLN A 505 17.53 -37.59 3.75
N VAL A 506 17.91 -38.73 3.18
CA VAL A 506 17.24 -39.33 2.02
C VAL A 506 16.54 -40.59 2.50
N GLU A 507 15.22 -40.65 2.37
CA GLU A 507 14.42 -41.79 2.83
C GLU A 507 14.61 -43.04 1.96
N SER A 508 13.96 -44.15 2.29
CA SER A 508 13.97 -45.33 1.43
C SER A 508 13.21 -45.07 0.12
N GLY A 509 13.62 -45.71 -0.97
CA GLY A 509 13.01 -45.49 -2.28
C GLY A 509 13.95 -45.76 -3.44
N THR A 510 13.52 -45.36 -4.64
CA THR A 510 14.22 -45.60 -5.91
C THR A 510 15.55 -44.85 -6.01
N SER A 511 16.37 -45.24 -6.99
CA SER A 511 17.63 -44.56 -7.26
C SER A 511 17.42 -43.11 -7.70
N LEU A 512 18.24 -42.20 -7.18
CA LEU A 512 18.24 -40.77 -7.54
C LEU A 512 19.56 -40.38 -8.20
N VAL A 513 19.50 -39.29 -8.97
CA VAL A 513 20.67 -38.66 -9.59
C VAL A 513 20.70 -37.19 -9.22
N LEU A 514 21.84 -36.72 -8.74
CA LEU A 514 22.06 -35.33 -8.31
C LEU A 514 23.30 -34.78 -9.00
N ALA A 515 23.17 -33.64 -9.66
CA ALA A 515 24.33 -32.82 -10.01
C ALA A 515 24.76 -32.05 -8.75
N ALA A 516 25.96 -32.30 -8.25
CA ALA A 516 26.54 -31.59 -7.10
C ALA A 516 27.40 -30.38 -7.54
N GLY A 517 27.35 -29.99 -8.81
CA GLY A 517 28.14 -28.90 -9.36
C GLY A 517 28.52 -29.12 -10.83
N THR A 518 28.94 -28.04 -11.49
CA THR A 518 29.33 -28.01 -12.91
C THR A 518 30.78 -27.54 -13.07
N GLY A 519 31.51 -28.12 -14.02
CA GLY A 519 32.88 -27.72 -14.37
C GLY A 519 32.97 -26.36 -15.10
N ALA A 520 34.18 -25.83 -15.24
CA ALA A 520 34.44 -24.60 -15.99
C ALA A 520 34.27 -24.85 -17.51
N MET A 521 33.19 -24.35 -18.11
CA MET A 521 32.79 -24.64 -19.49
C MET A 521 33.63 -23.99 -20.61
N HIS A 522 34.79 -23.38 -20.36
CA HIS A 522 35.53 -22.67 -21.41
C HIS A 522 37.00 -23.09 -21.51
N HIS A 523 37.31 -23.67 -22.69
CA HIS A 523 38.59 -24.09 -23.27
C HIS A 523 38.91 -25.60 -23.23
N PRO A 524 39.21 -26.22 -24.41
CA PRO A 524 39.71 -27.59 -24.44
C PRO A 524 41.02 -27.69 -23.65
N VAL A 525 41.01 -28.51 -22.61
CA VAL A 525 42.18 -28.72 -21.75
C VAL A 525 43.21 -29.57 -22.50
N PRO A 526 44.49 -29.15 -22.59
CA PRO A 526 45.54 -29.98 -23.17
C PRO A 526 45.62 -31.35 -22.46
N PRO A 527 45.82 -32.46 -23.21
CA PRO A 527 46.03 -33.78 -22.62
C PRO A 527 47.16 -33.75 -21.57
N GLY A 528 46.88 -34.25 -20.36
CA GLY A 528 47.83 -34.27 -19.24
C GLY A 528 47.75 -33.07 -18.27
N LYS A 529 46.86 -32.09 -18.49
CA LYS A 529 46.61 -30.95 -17.58
C LYS A 529 45.16 -30.87 -17.03
N SER A 530 44.31 -31.84 -17.37
CA SER A 530 42.92 -31.93 -16.89
C SER A 530 42.84 -32.54 -15.48
N MET A 531 41.99 -31.95 -14.63
CA MET A 531 41.55 -32.49 -13.33
C MET A 531 40.08 -32.89 -13.45
N GLN A 532 39.75 -33.72 -14.45
CA GLN A 532 38.40 -34.19 -14.69
C GLN A 532 38.28 -35.68 -14.30
N GLY A 533 37.43 -35.98 -13.33
CA GLY A 533 37.10 -37.34 -12.92
C GLY A 533 37.03 -37.53 -11.40
N VAL A 534 37.21 -38.76 -10.95
CA VAL A 534 37.13 -39.17 -9.55
C VAL A 534 38.53 -39.44 -9.00
N ILE A 535 38.90 -38.73 -7.93
CA ILE A 535 40.16 -38.88 -7.21
C ILE A 535 39.96 -39.86 -6.07
N LEU A 536 40.72 -40.96 -6.07
CA LEU A 536 40.69 -41.95 -5.01
C LEU A 536 41.33 -41.43 -3.71
N ALA A 537 40.99 -42.05 -2.59
CA ALA A 537 41.56 -41.71 -1.29
C ALA A 537 43.09 -41.74 -1.32
N GLY A 538 43.74 -40.66 -0.87
CA GLY A 538 45.20 -40.52 -0.86
C GLY A 538 45.83 -40.10 -2.20
N ALA A 539 45.08 -40.08 -3.30
CA ALA A 539 45.56 -39.60 -4.60
C ALA A 539 45.46 -38.07 -4.73
N ASP A 540 46.18 -37.52 -5.71
CA ASP A 540 46.16 -36.10 -6.10
C ASP A 540 45.66 -35.87 -7.54
N ARG A 541 45.31 -36.95 -8.26
CA ARG A 541 44.79 -36.90 -9.63
C ARG A 541 43.66 -37.90 -9.83
N PRO A 542 42.74 -37.64 -10.78
CA PRO A 542 41.67 -38.58 -11.11
C PRO A 542 42.20 -39.91 -11.65
N ASP A 543 41.55 -41.01 -11.29
CA ASP A 543 41.85 -42.37 -11.78
C ASP A 543 40.91 -42.79 -12.93
N GLY A 544 39.72 -42.18 -13.00
CA GLY A 544 38.75 -42.39 -14.06
C GLY A 544 37.62 -41.36 -14.02
N LYS A 545 36.72 -41.39 -15.00
CA LYS A 545 35.54 -40.50 -15.03
C LYS A 545 34.45 -40.90 -14.03
N SER A 546 34.52 -42.11 -13.50
CA SER A 546 33.56 -42.64 -12.52
C SER A 546 34.28 -43.45 -11.46
N GLY A 547 33.69 -43.56 -10.27
CA GLY A 547 34.23 -44.34 -9.16
C GLY A 547 33.30 -44.37 -7.96
N PRO A 548 33.62 -45.16 -6.91
CA PRO A 548 32.86 -45.16 -5.66
C PRO A 548 32.91 -43.76 -5.03
N ALA A 549 31.84 -43.35 -4.34
CA ALA A 549 31.78 -42.05 -3.70
C ALA A 549 32.47 -42.01 -2.32
N THR A 550 32.52 -43.16 -1.63
CA THR A 550 33.15 -43.28 -0.30
C THR A 550 34.63 -42.92 -0.33
N GLY A 551 34.99 -41.87 0.41
CA GLY A 551 36.39 -41.45 0.58
C GLY A 551 37.04 -40.86 -0.68
N THR A 552 36.28 -40.61 -1.75
CA THR A 552 36.79 -40.06 -3.01
C THR A 552 36.33 -38.61 -3.20
N ILE A 553 36.88 -37.95 -4.21
CA ILE A 553 36.52 -36.58 -4.61
C ILE A 553 36.17 -36.58 -6.09
N ALA A 554 34.96 -36.12 -6.43
CA ALA A 554 34.63 -35.77 -7.81
C ALA A 554 35.17 -34.37 -8.12
N ILE A 555 35.87 -34.21 -9.23
CA ILE A 555 36.45 -32.93 -9.62
C ILE A 555 36.31 -32.70 -11.12
N SER A 556 36.07 -31.45 -11.50
CA SER A 556 36.03 -31.00 -12.88
C SER A 556 36.73 -29.65 -13.01
N GLY A 557 37.74 -29.56 -13.88
CA GLY A 557 38.56 -28.35 -14.05
C GLY A 557 40.02 -28.65 -14.45
N HIS A 558 40.93 -27.77 -14.03
CA HIS A 558 42.33 -27.77 -14.45
C HIS A 558 43.34 -27.97 -13.32
N VAL A 559 44.49 -28.60 -13.62
CA VAL A 559 45.63 -28.62 -12.71
C VAL A 559 46.17 -27.19 -12.53
N ALA A 560 46.13 -26.67 -11.31
CA ALA A 560 46.54 -25.29 -10.96
C ALA A 560 45.73 -24.18 -11.66
N GLY A 561 44.46 -24.43 -11.95
CA GLY A 561 43.50 -23.43 -12.44
C GLY A 561 42.11 -23.62 -11.81
N ALA A 562 41.10 -22.98 -12.39
CA ALA A 562 39.71 -23.09 -11.93
C ALA A 562 39.21 -24.55 -11.91
N PHE A 563 38.58 -24.94 -10.80
CA PHE A 563 37.95 -26.24 -10.63
C PHE A 563 36.70 -26.15 -9.76
N THR A 564 35.80 -27.12 -9.96
CA THR A 564 34.69 -27.45 -9.06
C THR A 564 34.95 -28.84 -8.51
N ALA A 565 34.79 -29.03 -7.20
CA ALA A 565 34.97 -30.31 -6.55
C ALA A 565 33.81 -30.62 -5.60
N ALA A 566 33.48 -31.89 -5.48
CA ALA A 566 32.48 -32.40 -4.56
C ALA A 566 33.00 -33.63 -3.79
N ARG A 567 32.58 -33.74 -2.54
CA ARG A 567 32.91 -34.87 -1.65
C ARG A 567 31.72 -35.20 -0.78
N VAL A 568 31.55 -36.49 -0.47
CA VAL A 568 30.45 -36.99 0.36
C VAL A 568 30.96 -37.73 1.61
N TRP A 569 30.24 -37.59 2.72
CA TRP A 569 30.42 -38.31 3.99
C TRP A 569 29.07 -38.89 4.47
N GLY A 570 29.11 -39.66 5.55
CA GLY A 570 27.93 -40.35 6.12
C GLY A 570 27.75 -41.74 5.52
N ASP A 571 26.49 -42.12 5.29
CA ASP A 571 26.10 -43.43 4.77
C ASP A 571 26.37 -43.54 3.26
N THR A 572 27.64 -43.70 2.91
CA THR A 572 28.13 -43.64 1.53
C THR A 572 28.20 -44.98 0.80
N GLU A 573 27.70 -46.05 1.41
CA GLU A 573 27.72 -47.39 0.81
C GLU A 573 26.99 -47.40 -0.55
N ASN A 574 27.63 -47.96 -1.57
CA ASN A 574 27.13 -48.06 -2.96
C ASN A 574 26.82 -46.73 -3.68
N LEU A 575 27.12 -45.57 -3.08
CA LEU A 575 27.10 -44.30 -3.80
C LEU A 575 28.25 -44.27 -4.82
N SER A 576 28.00 -43.64 -5.97
CA SER A 576 29.04 -43.46 -7.00
C SER A 576 29.07 -42.05 -7.58
N TRP A 577 30.28 -41.59 -7.87
CA TRP A 577 30.52 -40.36 -8.61
C TRP A 577 30.70 -40.66 -10.09
N GLN A 578 30.21 -39.75 -10.93
CA GLN A 578 30.49 -39.69 -12.36
C GLN A 578 30.71 -38.23 -12.76
N VAL A 579 31.77 -37.97 -13.53
CA VAL A 579 31.92 -36.70 -14.24
C VAL A 579 31.50 -36.91 -15.68
N ASP A 580 30.36 -36.34 -16.06
CA ASP A 580 29.76 -36.59 -17.37
C ASP A 580 30.37 -35.73 -18.50
N GLU A 581 29.80 -35.84 -19.70
CA GLU A 581 30.29 -35.13 -20.88
C GLU A 581 30.08 -33.61 -20.80
N GLN A 582 29.02 -33.18 -20.10
CA GLN A 582 28.72 -31.79 -19.79
C GLN A 582 29.52 -31.26 -18.60
N GLN A 583 30.48 -32.04 -18.09
CA GLN A 583 31.37 -31.68 -16.98
C GLN A 583 30.64 -31.53 -15.63
N ARG A 584 29.45 -32.14 -15.47
CA ARG A 584 28.69 -32.17 -14.21
C ARG A 584 29.31 -33.19 -13.25
N LEU A 585 29.34 -32.86 -11.97
CA LEU A 585 29.73 -33.76 -10.88
C LEU A 585 28.49 -34.52 -10.42
N VAL A 586 28.23 -35.67 -11.04
CA VAL A 586 27.00 -36.43 -10.84
C VAL A 586 27.16 -37.45 -9.71
N LEU A 587 26.37 -37.32 -8.66
CA LEU A 587 26.22 -38.31 -7.61
C LEU A 587 25.04 -39.22 -7.96
N LYS A 588 25.29 -40.53 -7.97
CA LYS A 588 24.22 -41.54 -8.05
C LYS A 588 23.96 -42.09 -6.65
N ILE A 589 22.73 -41.90 -6.19
CA ILE A 589 22.23 -42.42 -4.92
C ILE A 589 21.45 -43.70 -5.27
N PRO A 590 21.91 -44.90 -4.83
CA PRO A 590 21.23 -46.14 -5.16
C PRO A 590 19.82 -46.21 -4.57
N GLU A 591 19.04 -47.16 -5.07
CA GLU A 591 17.81 -47.60 -4.41
C GLU A 591 18.13 -48.20 -3.04
N ASP A 592 17.33 -47.86 -2.02
CA ASP A 592 17.54 -48.35 -0.65
C ASP A 592 16.23 -48.71 0.05
N ALA A 593 16.29 -49.72 0.91
CA ALA A 593 15.18 -50.13 1.78
C ALA A 593 15.11 -49.33 3.09
N GLU A 594 16.21 -48.66 3.48
CA GLU A 594 16.33 -47.87 4.70
C GLU A 594 16.74 -46.43 4.36
N SER A 595 16.45 -45.50 5.26
CA SER A 595 16.88 -44.10 5.12
C SER A 595 18.40 -43.96 5.29
N ARG A 596 19.00 -42.95 4.64
CA ARG A 596 20.41 -42.60 4.79
C ARG A 596 20.61 -41.13 5.13
N THR A 597 21.64 -40.85 5.91
CA THR A 597 22.11 -39.48 6.13
C THR A 597 23.45 -39.30 5.44
N ILE A 598 23.50 -38.41 4.45
CA ILE A 598 24.72 -38.09 3.69
C ILE A 598 25.01 -36.60 3.75
N GLU A 599 26.28 -36.25 3.77
CA GLU A 599 26.74 -34.86 3.77
C GLU A 599 27.58 -34.61 2.52
N ILE A 600 27.20 -33.64 1.70
CA ILE A 600 27.87 -33.31 0.44
C ILE A 600 28.46 -31.91 0.56
N ALA A 601 29.78 -31.78 0.42
CA ALA A 601 30.43 -30.47 0.29
C ALA A 601 30.75 -30.20 -1.18
N THR A 602 30.28 -29.06 -1.68
CA THR A 602 30.59 -28.53 -3.01
C THR A 602 31.55 -27.34 -2.85
N PHE A 603 32.54 -27.25 -3.73
CA PHE A 603 33.62 -26.28 -3.58
C PHE A 603 34.09 -25.78 -4.95
N SER A 604 34.30 -24.46 -5.05
CA SER A 604 34.90 -23.81 -6.22
C SER A 604 36.27 -23.27 -5.83
N GLY A 605 37.31 -23.69 -6.54
CA GLY A 605 38.69 -23.27 -6.26
C GLY A 605 39.44 -22.89 -7.52
N GLU A 606 40.54 -22.17 -7.35
CA GLU A 606 41.38 -21.71 -8.48
C GLU A 606 42.84 -22.12 -8.35
N THR A 607 43.26 -22.57 -7.16
CA THR A 607 44.64 -22.89 -6.87
C THR A 607 44.79 -24.27 -6.25
N SER A 608 45.99 -24.86 -6.36
CA SER A 608 46.31 -26.10 -5.64
C SER A 608 46.26 -25.94 -4.12
N ALA A 609 46.37 -24.71 -3.60
CA ALA A 609 46.17 -24.44 -2.17
C ALA A 609 44.70 -24.60 -1.78
N ASP A 610 43.77 -24.14 -2.62
CA ASP A 610 42.34 -24.30 -2.39
C ASP A 610 41.93 -25.77 -2.46
N PHE A 611 42.52 -26.54 -3.40
CA PHE A 611 42.30 -27.98 -3.45
C PHE A 611 42.81 -28.70 -2.18
N ARG A 612 43.96 -28.29 -1.62
CA ARG A 612 44.44 -28.83 -0.33
C ARG A 612 43.50 -28.49 0.82
N LYS A 613 42.98 -27.26 0.88
CA LYS A 613 41.97 -26.87 1.87
C LYS A 613 40.72 -27.75 1.75
N PHE A 614 40.23 -27.97 0.53
CA PHE A 614 39.08 -28.84 0.27
C PHE A 614 39.32 -30.29 0.74
N LYS A 615 40.50 -30.86 0.46
CA LYS A 615 40.87 -32.21 0.93
C LYS A 615 40.84 -32.34 2.47
N GLN A 616 41.08 -31.25 3.18
CA GLN A 616 41.12 -31.19 4.64
C GLN A 616 39.74 -30.97 5.28
N LEU A 617 38.68 -30.74 4.49
CA LEU A 617 37.32 -30.64 5.02
C LEU A 617 36.91 -31.93 5.73
N THR A 618 36.14 -31.75 6.79
CA THR A 618 35.59 -32.81 7.64
C THR A 618 34.07 -32.68 7.71
N SER A 619 33.41 -33.79 8.04
CA SER A 619 31.96 -33.80 8.26
C SER A 619 31.59 -33.10 9.56
N VAL A 620 30.43 -32.45 9.57
CA VAL A 620 29.79 -31.88 10.76
C VAL A 620 28.69 -32.78 11.34
N SER A 621 28.32 -33.86 10.64
CA SER A 621 27.44 -34.93 11.12
C SER A 621 26.09 -34.42 11.66
N ARG A 622 25.44 -33.50 10.92
CA ARG A 622 24.08 -33.01 11.24
C ARG A 622 23.04 -34.12 11.11
N GLN A 623 21.95 -34.00 11.87
CA GLN A 623 20.81 -34.90 11.85
C GLN A 623 19.53 -34.12 11.51
N PRO A 624 19.16 -33.99 10.22
CA PRO A 624 18.06 -33.11 9.79
C PRO A 624 16.72 -33.37 10.51
N ARG A 625 16.39 -34.64 10.78
CA ARG A 625 15.16 -35.04 11.49
C ARG A 625 15.02 -34.44 12.90
N GLN A 626 16.13 -34.09 13.56
CA GLN A 626 16.11 -33.49 14.91
C GLN A 626 15.84 -31.98 14.90
N LEU A 627 15.69 -31.37 13.71
CA LEU A 627 15.52 -29.93 13.54
C LEU A 627 14.10 -29.55 13.11
N LEU A 628 13.15 -30.50 13.18
CA LEU A 628 11.79 -30.31 12.66
C LEU A 628 10.78 -29.83 13.72
N ASP A 629 11.10 -29.96 15.01
CA ASP A 629 10.18 -29.67 16.12
C ASP A 629 10.12 -28.18 16.52
N GLY A 630 10.59 -27.28 15.64
CA GLY A 630 10.69 -25.85 15.91
C GLY A 630 11.96 -25.43 16.67
N GLY A 631 12.37 -24.19 16.48
CA GLY A 631 13.62 -23.64 17.02
C GLY A 631 13.43 -22.65 18.16
N PRO A 632 14.51 -22.09 18.74
CA PRO A 632 14.37 -20.96 19.65
C PRO A 632 13.76 -19.74 18.95
N SER A 633 12.80 -19.07 19.60
CA SER A 633 12.20 -17.80 19.16
C SER A 633 13.24 -16.79 18.67
N ARG A 634 13.04 -16.32 17.42
CA ARG A 634 13.87 -15.33 16.73
C ARG A 634 13.45 -13.91 17.06
N TRP A 635 12.17 -13.71 17.38
CA TRP A 635 11.58 -12.41 17.66
C TRP A 635 10.93 -12.37 19.05
N PRO A 636 11.70 -12.55 20.14
CA PRO A 636 11.14 -12.69 21.50
C PRO A 636 10.46 -11.43 22.04
N LYS A 637 10.62 -10.27 21.38
CA LYS A 637 10.09 -8.99 21.86
C LYS A 637 8.64 -8.79 21.43
N THR A 638 7.75 -8.62 22.40
CA THR A 638 6.41 -8.08 22.16
C THR A 638 6.43 -6.56 22.24
N LEU A 639 5.75 -5.88 21.31
CA LEU A 639 5.63 -4.42 21.29
C LEU A 639 4.23 -4.02 21.77
N SER A 640 4.14 -3.04 22.67
CA SER A 640 2.85 -2.50 23.12
C SER A 640 2.54 -1.16 22.43
N THR A 641 1.26 -0.95 22.16
CA THR A 641 0.70 0.27 21.59
C THR A 641 -0.64 0.60 22.25
N VAL A 642 -1.02 1.88 22.19
CA VAL A 642 -2.34 2.35 22.64
C VAL A 642 -3.17 2.72 21.43
N GLY A 643 -4.37 2.15 21.29
CA GLY A 643 -5.33 2.50 20.26
C GLY A 643 -6.14 3.75 20.59
N TYR A 644 -6.98 4.18 19.66
CA TYR A 644 -7.77 5.40 19.79
C TYR A 644 -9.22 5.16 19.44
N LEU A 645 -10.14 5.55 20.32
CA LEU A 645 -11.56 5.41 20.05
C LEU A 645 -12.06 6.52 19.13
N GLY A 646 -12.98 6.16 18.22
CA GLY A 646 -13.73 7.12 17.43
C GLY A 646 -14.70 7.91 18.31
N PHE A 647 -14.76 9.22 18.10
CA PHE A 647 -15.62 10.14 18.86
C PHE A 647 -16.98 10.39 18.19
N GLU A 648 -17.28 9.70 17.09
CA GLU A 648 -18.55 9.84 16.40
C GLU A 648 -19.71 9.50 17.35
N LYS A 649 -20.67 10.42 17.44
CA LYS A 649 -21.84 10.27 18.32
C LYS A 649 -22.93 9.39 17.68
N GLY A 650 -22.76 8.96 16.43
CA GLY A 650 -23.72 8.15 15.67
C GLY A 650 -23.75 6.67 16.07
N ALA A 651 -24.43 5.87 15.25
CA ALA A 651 -24.56 4.41 15.44
C ALA A 651 -23.24 3.65 15.34
N TYR A 652 -22.30 4.17 14.55
CA TYR A 652 -20.99 3.60 14.37
C TYR A 652 -19.92 4.65 14.67
N ALA A 653 -18.80 4.18 15.24
CA ALA A 653 -17.59 4.95 15.47
C ALA A 653 -16.41 4.21 14.86
N VAL A 654 -15.43 4.95 14.36
CA VAL A 654 -14.23 4.36 13.76
C VAL A 654 -13.06 4.48 14.74
N ASP A 655 -12.74 3.38 15.40
CA ASP A 655 -11.58 3.29 16.27
C ASP A 655 -10.32 2.98 15.43
N THR A 656 -9.17 3.46 15.89
CA THR A 656 -7.86 3.18 15.29
C THR A 656 -7.10 2.17 16.14
N ILE A 657 -6.72 1.06 15.52
CA ILE A 657 -5.76 0.11 16.09
C ILE A 657 -4.36 0.63 15.74
N THR A 658 -3.64 1.11 16.74
CA THR A 658 -2.35 1.77 16.51
C THR A 658 -1.29 0.74 16.13
N ILE A 659 -0.59 1.01 15.03
CA ILE A 659 0.53 0.21 14.55
C ILE A 659 1.82 0.77 15.15
N PRO A 660 2.79 -0.08 15.59
CA PRO A 660 4.08 0.40 16.09
C PRO A 660 4.75 1.38 15.12
N GLU A 661 5.23 2.51 15.65
CA GLU A 661 5.90 3.54 14.83
C GLU A 661 7.26 3.07 14.32
N SER A 662 7.96 2.31 15.16
CA SER A 662 9.22 1.66 14.84
C SER A 662 9.25 0.26 15.46
N THR A 663 10.14 -0.58 14.94
CA THR A 663 10.39 -1.92 15.46
C THR A 663 11.90 -2.15 15.52
N PRO A 664 12.38 -3.06 16.37
CA PRO A 664 13.80 -3.46 16.36
C PRO A 664 14.26 -4.03 15.02
N TRP A 665 13.32 -4.49 14.19
CA TRP A 665 13.56 -5.18 12.91
C TRP A 665 13.38 -4.28 11.69
N ASN A 666 13.14 -3.00 11.92
CA ASN A 666 12.89 -2.00 10.87
C ASN A 666 11.75 -2.40 9.91
N THR A 667 10.72 -3.06 10.44
CA THR A 667 9.53 -3.47 9.69
C THR A 667 8.82 -2.26 9.09
N TRP A 668 8.53 -2.33 7.79
CA TRP A 668 7.71 -1.35 7.11
C TRP A 668 6.27 -1.86 7.00
N PHE A 669 5.40 -1.40 7.90
CA PHE A 669 4.01 -1.83 8.03
C PHE A 669 3.09 -1.40 6.90
N ARG A 670 3.32 -1.83 5.65
CA ARG A 670 2.33 -1.70 4.59
C ARG A 670 1.26 -2.77 4.75
N THR A 671 0.28 -2.54 5.60
CA THR A 671 -0.73 -3.53 6.00
C THR A 671 -1.60 -3.93 4.80
N SER A 672 -1.55 -5.21 4.42
CA SER A 672 -2.15 -5.73 3.19
C SER A 672 -3.37 -6.61 3.43
N SER A 673 -3.41 -7.33 4.56
CA SER A 673 -4.52 -8.21 4.92
C SER A 673 -4.63 -8.41 6.43
N ILE A 674 -5.83 -8.74 6.90
CA ILE A 674 -6.12 -9.14 8.28
C ILE A 674 -7.01 -10.37 8.32
N ASN A 675 -6.96 -11.12 9.43
CA ASN A 675 -7.90 -12.17 9.80
C ASN A 675 -7.82 -12.41 11.31
N PHE A 676 -8.65 -13.29 11.87
CA PHE A 676 -8.72 -13.52 13.31
C PHE A 676 -8.54 -14.99 13.67
N LEU A 677 -7.79 -15.23 14.74
CA LEU A 677 -7.83 -16.49 15.48
C LEU A 677 -9.18 -16.58 16.23
N GLN A 678 -9.58 -17.79 16.62
CA GLN A 678 -10.87 -18.02 17.30
C GLN A 678 -10.99 -17.29 18.65
N ASP A 679 -9.86 -17.00 19.31
CA ASP A 679 -9.79 -16.26 20.57
C ASP A 679 -9.94 -14.72 20.38
N GLY A 680 -9.99 -14.25 19.13
CA GLY A 680 -10.10 -12.83 18.79
C GLY A 680 -8.77 -12.10 18.64
N ARG A 681 -7.62 -12.78 18.78
CA ARG A 681 -6.33 -12.23 18.36
C ARG A 681 -6.36 -12.01 16.84
N MET A 682 -5.89 -10.84 16.41
CA MET A 682 -5.84 -10.47 15.00
C MET A 682 -4.52 -10.89 14.39
N VAL A 683 -4.58 -11.53 13.23
CA VAL A 683 -3.42 -11.79 12.36
C VAL A 683 -3.34 -10.65 11.35
N VAL A 684 -2.16 -10.07 11.16
CA VAL A 684 -1.92 -8.96 10.21
C VAL A 684 -0.80 -9.33 9.26
N ALA A 685 -1.06 -9.22 7.96
CA ALA A 685 -0.04 -9.34 6.93
C ALA A 685 0.44 -7.95 6.45
N THR A 686 1.73 -7.85 6.13
CA THR A 686 2.31 -6.69 5.44
C THR A 686 2.68 -7.08 4.01
N LEU A 687 2.58 -6.13 3.07
CA LEU A 687 3.08 -6.31 1.70
C LEU A 687 4.59 -6.63 1.66
N GLY A 688 5.33 -6.31 2.74
CA GLY A 688 6.76 -6.61 2.86
C GLY A 688 7.09 -8.08 3.12
N GLY A 689 6.11 -8.92 3.43
CA GLY A 689 6.29 -10.35 3.69
C GLY A 689 6.25 -10.75 5.16
N GLU A 690 5.78 -9.87 6.05
CA GLU A 690 5.69 -10.15 7.49
C GLU A 690 4.26 -10.50 7.92
N ILE A 691 4.16 -11.41 8.90
CA ILE A 691 2.93 -11.72 9.63
C ILE A 691 3.10 -11.35 11.10
N TRP A 692 2.08 -10.71 11.67
CA TRP A 692 2.03 -10.29 13.07
C TRP A 692 0.77 -10.82 13.74
N ILE A 693 0.90 -11.25 15.00
CA ILE A 693 -0.23 -11.52 15.90
C ILE A 693 -0.41 -10.30 16.79
N VAL A 694 -1.66 -9.83 16.85
CA VAL A 694 -2.06 -8.67 17.64
C VAL A 694 -3.09 -9.10 18.68
N SER A 695 -2.73 -8.95 19.96
CA SER A 695 -3.60 -9.27 21.10
C SER A 695 -3.91 -8.00 21.92
N GLY A 696 -4.72 -8.15 22.99
CA GLY A 696 -5.15 -7.01 23.80
C GLY A 696 -6.15 -6.07 23.10
N ILE A 697 -6.81 -6.55 22.05
CA ILE A 697 -7.83 -5.80 21.33
C ILE A 697 -9.16 -5.91 22.10
N ASP A 698 -9.33 -5.04 23.08
CA ASP A 698 -10.55 -4.95 23.87
C ASP A 698 -11.37 -3.69 23.51
N LYS A 699 -12.38 -3.37 24.33
CA LYS A 699 -13.22 -2.19 24.14
C LYS A 699 -12.44 -0.88 24.33
N ASP A 700 -11.40 -0.88 25.15
CA ASP A 700 -10.68 0.32 25.59
C ASP A 700 -9.40 0.54 24.80
N LEU A 701 -8.83 -0.48 24.16
CA LEU A 701 -7.64 -0.39 23.31
C LEU A 701 -6.43 0.22 24.03
N LEU A 702 -6.27 -0.01 25.34
CA LEU A 702 -5.19 0.62 26.13
C LEU A 702 -3.90 -0.17 26.14
N ASP A 703 -3.92 -1.47 25.83
CA ASP A 703 -2.73 -2.31 25.82
C ASP A 703 -2.75 -3.31 24.65
N ILE A 704 -2.57 -2.78 23.44
CA ILE A 704 -2.51 -3.59 22.22
C ILE A 704 -1.10 -4.13 22.06
N GLN A 705 -0.97 -5.45 22.07
CA GLN A 705 0.32 -6.15 22.01
C GLN A 705 0.56 -6.71 20.61
N TRP A 706 1.78 -6.56 20.10
CA TRP A 706 2.21 -6.98 18.76
C TRP A 706 3.38 -7.96 18.89
N LYS A 707 3.19 -9.18 18.42
CA LYS A 707 4.21 -10.22 18.32
C LYS A 707 4.42 -10.57 16.85
N ARG A 708 5.66 -10.55 16.38
CA ARG A 708 5.99 -10.97 15.02
C ARG A 708 5.96 -12.49 14.96
N PHE A 709 5.23 -13.03 14.00
CA PHE A 709 4.99 -14.47 13.85
C PHE A 709 5.76 -15.07 12.68
N ALA A 710 5.80 -14.36 11.55
CA ALA A 710 6.52 -14.82 10.36
C ALA A 710 7.15 -13.66 9.57
N ALA A 711 8.10 -13.99 8.71
CA ALA A 711 8.75 -13.06 7.79
C ALA A 711 9.16 -13.76 6.49
N GLY A 712 9.52 -12.98 5.47
CA GLY A 712 10.11 -13.51 4.25
C GLY A 712 9.11 -14.01 3.21
N LEU A 713 7.82 -13.73 3.36
CA LEU A 713 6.78 -14.14 2.41
C LEU A 713 6.76 -13.24 1.15
N TYR A 714 6.36 -13.81 0.02
CA TYR A 714 6.35 -13.09 -1.24
C TYR A 714 5.07 -12.23 -1.41
N GLU A 715 5.18 -10.94 -1.10
CA GLU A 715 4.17 -9.89 -1.36
C GLU A 715 2.73 -10.32 -0.99
N PRO A 716 2.44 -10.67 0.28
CA PRO A 716 1.17 -11.28 0.66
C PRO A 716 0.01 -10.28 0.59
N LEU A 717 -1.06 -10.64 -0.12
CA LEU A 717 -2.23 -9.77 -0.39
C LEU A 717 -3.58 -10.45 -0.12
N GLY A 718 -3.56 -11.61 0.54
CA GLY A 718 -4.73 -12.36 0.97
C GLY A 718 -4.41 -13.31 2.12
N MET A 719 -5.39 -13.57 2.98
CA MET A 719 -5.19 -14.44 4.14
C MET A 719 -6.49 -15.09 4.64
N GLN A 720 -6.38 -16.34 5.07
CA GLN A 720 -7.42 -17.10 5.77
C GLN A 720 -6.83 -17.72 7.04
N VAL A 721 -7.65 -17.83 8.08
CA VAL A 721 -7.33 -18.61 9.29
C VAL A 721 -8.32 -19.77 9.34
N VAL A 722 -7.80 -20.99 9.33
CA VAL A 722 -8.60 -22.22 9.32
C VAL A 722 -8.06 -23.13 10.40
N ASP A 723 -8.91 -23.46 11.39
CA ASP A 723 -8.56 -24.34 12.50
C ASP A 723 -7.27 -23.92 13.24
N GLY A 724 -7.08 -22.61 13.41
CA GLY A 724 -5.90 -22.03 14.07
C GLY A 724 -4.68 -21.85 13.16
N LEU A 725 -4.67 -22.46 11.98
CA LEU A 725 -3.57 -22.33 11.00
C LEU A 725 -3.77 -21.11 10.10
N ILE A 726 -2.67 -20.44 9.78
CA ILE A 726 -2.66 -19.22 8.96
C ILE A 726 -2.27 -19.58 7.53
N TYR A 727 -3.18 -19.33 6.59
CA TYR A 727 -2.99 -19.50 5.15
C TYR A 727 -2.79 -18.13 4.50
N VAL A 728 -1.68 -17.93 3.82
CA VAL A 728 -1.30 -16.65 3.22
C VAL A 728 -1.21 -16.80 1.71
N CYS A 729 -1.95 -15.97 0.98
CA CYS A 729 -1.85 -15.88 -0.47
C CYS A 729 -0.69 -14.96 -0.84
N CYS A 730 0.40 -15.58 -1.30
CA CYS A 730 1.58 -14.94 -1.84
C CYS A 730 1.49 -14.89 -3.37
N LYS A 731 2.41 -14.13 -3.99
CA LYS A 731 2.46 -13.99 -5.45
C LYS A 731 2.76 -15.30 -6.18
N ASP A 732 3.48 -16.21 -5.54
CA ASP A 732 3.95 -17.46 -6.12
C ASP A 732 3.28 -18.72 -5.57
N ARG A 733 2.58 -18.64 -4.42
CA ARG A 733 1.92 -19.79 -3.78
C ARG A 733 0.96 -19.38 -2.67
N ILE A 734 0.17 -20.34 -2.18
CA ILE A 734 -0.44 -20.27 -0.85
C ILE A 734 0.54 -20.92 0.14
N VAL A 735 0.94 -20.17 1.16
CA VAL A 735 1.78 -20.66 2.26
C VAL A 735 0.91 -20.96 3.47
N ARG A 736 1.08 -22.12 4.08
CA ARG A 736 0.46 -22.47 5.37
C ARG A 736 1.52 -22.43 6.46
N LEU A 737 1.29 -21.61 7.48
CA LEU A 737 2.26 -21.37 8.55
C LEU A 737 1.91 -22.22 9.78
N HIS A 738 2.93 -22.86 10.35
CA HIS A 738 2.81 -23.70 11.54
C HIS A 738 3.76 -23.22 12.63
N ASP A 739 3.22 -23.08 13.83
CA ASP A 739 3.98 -22.96 15.08
C ASP A 739 4.02 -24.36 15.70
N LEU A 740 5.21 -24.98 15.69
CA LEU A 740 5.37 -26.39 16.06
C LEU A 740 5.72 -26.55 17.55
N ASN A 741 6.21 -25.50 18.19
CA ASN A 741 6.66 -25.52 19.58
C ASN A 741 5.81 -24.66 20.54
N GLY A 742 4.85 -23.89 20.02
CA GLY A 742 3.91 -23.06 20.76
C GLY A 742 4.51 -21.73 21.26
N ASP A 743 5.52 -21.18 20.59
CA ASP A 743 6.21 -19.94 21.01
C ASP A 743 5.68 -18.65 20.33
N ASP A 744 4.54 -18.75 19.64
CA ASP A 744 3.93 -17.70 18.81
C ASP A 744 4.86 -17.23 17.66
N GLU A 745 5.66 -18.14 17.08
CA GLU A 745 6.40 -17.96 15.83
C GLU A 745 6.21 -19.15 14.86
N ALA A 746 6.30 -18.88 13.55
CA ALA A 746 6.20 -19.92 12.55
C ALA A 746 7.54 -20.67 12.39
N ASP A 747 7.52 -21.98 12.62
CA ASP A 747 8.64 -22.90 12.45
C ASP A 747 8.63 -23.57 11.08
N PHE A 748 7.44 -23.86 10.53
CA PHE A 748 7.29 -24.51 9.22
C PHE A 748 6.46 -23.66 8.27
N TYR A 749 7.06 -23.35 7.13
CA TYR A 749 6.48 -22.59 6.03
C TYR A 749 6.11 -23.57 4.94
N GLU A 750 4.92 -24.13 5.05
CA GLU A 750 4.44 -25.15 4.13
C GLU A 750 4.04 -24.54 2.78
N SER A 751 4.53 -25.13 1.70
CA SER A 751 4.09 -24.87 0.34
C SER A 751 2.76 -25.57 0.06
N PHE A 752 1.68 -25.06 0.64
CA PHE A 752 0.35 -25.66 0.54
C PHE A 752 -0.16 -25.78 -0.90
N SER A 753 0.06 -24.76 -1.74
CA SER A 753 -0.29 -24.82 -3.17
C SER A 753 0.54 -23.83 -3.99
N ALA A 754 1.44 -24.34 -4.84
CA ALA A 754 2.26 -23.53 -5.74
C ALA A 754 1.42 -22.94 -6.90
N ASP A 755 1.71 -21.71 -7.30
CA ASP A 755 1.14 -21.10 -8.49
C ASP A 755 1.86 -21.62 -9.75
N THR A 756 1.07 -21.98 -10.75
CA THR A 756 1.56 -22.60 -11.99
C THR A 756 2.05 -21.58 -13.02
N ASP A 757 1.86 -20.29 -12.74
CA ASP A 757 2.20 -19.20 -13.65
C ASP A 757 2.50 -17.94 -12.85
N VAL A 758 3.77 -17.75 -12.45
CA VAL A 758 4.20 -16.60 -11.65
C VAL A 758 4.71 -15.48 -12.56
N SER A 759 4.22 -14.27 -12.35
CA SER A 759 4.53 -13.12 -13.20
C SER A 759 5.79 -12.40 -12.76
N SER A 760 6.69 -12.10 -13.70
CA SER A 760 7.92 -11.34 -13.45
C SER A 760 7.67 -9.83 -13.27
N PHE A 761 6.47 -9.37 -13.64
CA PHE A 761 6.10 -7.96 -13.55
C PHE A 761 5.85 -7.54 -12.10
N PHE A 762 6.42 -6.40 -11.69
CA PHE A 762 6.34 -5.92 -10.30
C PHE A 762 4.88 -5.68 -9.85
N HIS A 763 4.02 -5.17 -10.73
CA HIS A 763 2.62 -4.83 -10.43
C HIS A 763 1.62 -5.98 -10.72
N ALA A 764 2.11 -7.22 -10.81
CA ALA A 764 1.25 -8.39 -10.91
C ALA A 764 1.12 -9.05 -9.54
N PHE A 765 -0.10 -9.13 -9.02
CA PHE A 765 -0.37 -9.66 -7.69
C PHE A 765 -1.43 -10.75 -7.75
N ASN A 766 -1.38 -11.61 -6.74
CA ASN A 766 -2.49 -12.48 -6.36
C ASN A 766 -3.28 -11.77 -5.24
N PHE A 767 -4.54 -11.45 -5.49
CA PHE A 767 -5.37 -10.63 -4.61
C PHE A 767 -6.34 -11.47 -3.80
N GLY A 768 -6.32 -11.23 -2.48
CA GLY A 768 -7.25 -11.80 -1.53
C GLY A 768 -7.10 -13.30 -1.36
N LEU A 769 -7.92 -13.84 -0.46
CA LEU A 769 -8.04 -15.28 -0.24
C LEU A 769 -9.39 -15.48 0.44
N GLU A 770 -10.35 -16.06 -0.26
CA GLU A 770 -11.67 -16.43 0.28
C GLU A 770 -11.81 -17.94 0.31
N ARG A 771 -12.67 -18.45 1.20
CA ARG A 771 -12.86 -19.89 1.37
C ARG A 771 -14.35 -20.21 1.37
N ASP A 772 -14.75 -21.18 0.56
CA ASP A 772 -16.15 -21.65 0.51
C ASP A 772 -16.46 -22.67 1.62
N SER A 773 -17.74 -23.02 1.76
CA SER A 773 -18.20 -24.01 2.74
C SER A 773 -17.66 -25.43 2.51
N ALA A 774 -17.25 -25.76 1.29
CA ALA A 774 -16.59 -27.03 0.95
C ALA A 774 -15.08 -27.01 1.28
N GLY A 775 -14.55 -25.86 1.66
CA GLY A 775 -13.17 -25.65 2.07
C GLY A 775 -12.21 -25.27 0.94
N ASN A 776 -12.69 -25.02 -0.28
CA ASN A 776 -11.86 -24.56 -1.39
C ASN A 776 -11.43 -23.11 -1.17
N PHE A 777 -10.22 -22.77 -1.61
CA PHE A 777 -9.68 -21.42 -1.56
C PHE A 777 -9.81 -20.71 -2.91
N TYR A 778 -10.03 -19.40 -2.88
CA TYR A 778 -10.20 -18.56 -4.06
C TYR A 778 -9.36 -17.29 -3.97
N TYR A 779 -8.68 -16.93 -5.07
CA TYR A 779 -8.00 -15.66 -5.21
C TYR A 779 -8.03 -15.16 -6.65
N ALA A 780 -7.80 -13.86 -6.87
CA ALA A 780 -7.82 -13.24 -8.19
C ALA A 780 -6.42 -12.82 -8.66
N LYS A 781 -6.10 -13.01 -9.94
CA LYS A 781 -4.83 -12.61 -10.55
C LYS A 781 -4.98 -11.29 -11.32
N SER A 782 -3.93 -10.46 -11.33
CA SER A 782 -3.87 -9.28 -12.21
C SER A 782 -4.10 -9.63 -13.68
N GLY A 783 -4.80 -8.76 -14.42
CA GLY A 783 -4.98 -8.86 -15.87
C GLY A 783 -4.11 -7.89 -16.68
N GLN A 784 -3.96 -6.66 -16.19
CA GLN A 784 -3.03 -5.68 -16.70
C GLN A 784 -1.75 -5.66 -15.85
N TYR A 785 -0.65 -5.23 -16.45
CA TYR A 785 0.66 -5.14 -15.78
C TYR A 785 1.16 -6.49 -15.29
N THR A 786 1.03 -7.49 -16.15
CA THR A 786 1.46 -8.85 -15.90
C THR A 786 1.91 -9.48 -17.21
N ASP A 787 2.68 -10.56 -17.09
CA ASP A 787 3.05 -11.45 -18.17
C ASP A 787 2.47 -12.86 -17.98
N TYR A 788 1.43 -13.05 -17.14
CA TYR A 788 0.70 -14.33 -17.00
C TYR A 788 0.24 -14.90 -18.37
N GLU A 789 0.22 -16.22 -18.50
CA GLU A 789 -0.34 -16.92 -19.66
C GLU A 789 -1.86 -16.67 -19.77
N LEU A 790 -2.56 -16.72 -18.63
CA LEU A 790 -3.98 -16.38 -18.53
C LEU A 790 -4.22 -15.25 -17.51
N PRO A 791 -4.02 -13.99 -17.90
CA PRO A 791 -4.22 -12.85 -17.01
C PRO A 791 -5.67 -12.65 -16.61
N GLY A 792 -5.87 -11.98 -15.47
CA GLY A 792 -7.19 -11.51 -15.07
C GLY A 792 -8.14 -12.65 -14.76
N SER A 793 -7.62 -13.70 -14.13
CA SER A 793 -8.32 -14.93 -13.81
C SER A 793 -8.62 -15.05 -12.31
N VAL A 794 -9.67 -15.79 -11.98
CA VAL A 794 -9.95 -16.23 -10.61
C VAL A 794 -9.57 -17.69 -10.51
N ILE A 795 -8.75 -18.03 -9.53
CA ILE A 795 -8.26 -19.38 -9.30
C ILE A 795 -9.01 -19.98 -8.12
N ARG A 796 -9.49 -21.22 -8.28
CA ARG A 796 -9.95 -22.08 -7.18
C ARG A 796 -8.88 -23.11 -6.88
N VAL A 797 -8.60 -23.32 -5.60
CA VAL A 797 -7.69 -24.34 -5.07
C VAL A 797 -8.48 -25.28 -4.16
N SER A 798 -8.30 -26.59 -4.32
CA SER A 798 -8.98 -27.58 -3.49
C SER A 798 -8.61 -27.48 -2.00
N PRO A 799 -9.41 -28.05 -1.09
CA PRO A 799 -9.18 -27.92 0.35
C PRO A 799 -7.87 -28.57 0.82
N ASP A 800 -7.32 -29.48 0.03
CA ASP A 800 -6.04 -30.16 0.24
C ASP A 800 -4.87 -29.50 -0.50
N GLY A 801 -5.11 -28.42 -1.26
CA GLY A 801 -4.08 -27.67 -1.98
C GLY A 801 -3.62 -28.30 -3.31
N THR A 802 -4.08 -29.52 -3.64
CA THR A 802 -3.49 -30.34 -4.71
C THR A 802 -3.99 -30.02 -6.11
N THR A 803 -5.20 -29.47 -6.24
CA THR A 803 -5.82 -29.14 -7.53
C THR A 803 -6.10 -27.65 -7.63
N ARG A 804 -5.92 -27.13 -8.84
CA ARG A 804 -6.08 -25.72 -9.17
C ARG A 804 -6.85 -25.60 -10.47
N GLU A 805 -7.83 -24.71 -10.50
CA GLU A 805 -8.63 -24.48 -11.70
C GLU A 805 -8.96 -23.01 -11.88
N VAL A 806 -9.14 -22.63 -13.14
CA VAL A 806 -9.62 -21.31 -13.51
C VAL A 806 -11.14 -21.30 -13.41
N VAL A 807 -11.68 -20.47 -12.52
CA VAL A 807 -13.13 -20.28 -12.35
C VAL A 807 -13.67 -19.39 -13.46
N CYS A 808 -13.05 -18.23 -13.69
CA CYS A 808 -13.49 -17.24 -14.66
C CYS A 808 -12.35 -16.28 -15.03
N THR A 809 -12.55 -15.46 -16.06
CA THR A 809 -11.54 -14.55 -16.62
C THR A 809 -12.11 -13.15 -16.90
N GLY A 810 -11.27 -12.25 -17.41
CA GLY A 810 -11.71 -10.93 -17.87
C GLY A 810 -11.68 -9.84 -16.80
N PHE A 811 -10.74 -9.93 -15.85
CA PHE A 811 -10.44 -8.87 -14.88
C PHE A 811 -9.17 -8.09 -15.25
N ARG A 812 -9.10 -6.81 -14.92
CA ARG A 812 -7.96 -5.94 -15.20
C ARG A 812 -7.00 -5.84 -14.02
N THR A 813 -7.46 -5.33 -12.89
CA THR A 813 -6.70 -5.26 -11.63
C THR A 813 -7.66 -5.53 -10.46
N PRO A 814 -8.08 -6.80 -10.28
CA PRO A 814 -9.15 -7.16 -9.35
C PRO A 814 -8.67 -7.21 -7.90
N ASN A 815 -8.38 -6.06 -7.30
CA ASN A 815 -7.89 -6.00 -5.93
C ASN A 815 -8.91 -6.54 -4.91
N GLY A 816 -10.21 -6.48 -5.21
CA GLY A 816 -11.25 -6.92 -4.29
C GLY A 816 -11.85 -8.27 -4.65
N ILE A 817 -11.92 -9.13 -3.65
CA ILE A 817 -12.66 -10.41 -3.66
C ILE A 817 -13.47 -10.50 -2.37
N GLY A 818 -14.58 -11.23 -2.39
CA GLY A 818 -15.43 -11.51 -1.25
C GLY A 818 -16.41 -12.63 -1.56
N MET A 819 -17.21 -13.04 -0.59
CA MET A 819 -18.13 -14.17 -0.77
C MET A 819 -19.43 -13.95 0.01
N PHE A 820 -20.56 -14.31 -0.61
CA PHE A 820 -21.84 -14.40 0.08
C PHE A 820 -21.94 -15.70 0.91
N PRO A 821 -22.82 -15.79 1.92
CA PRO A 821 -22.98 -17.00 2.75
C PRO A 821 -23.39 -18.28 2.01
N ASN A 822 -23.82 -18.17 0.75
CA ASN A 822 -24.18 -19.29 -0.11
C ASN A 822 -23.08 -19.63 -1.13
N ASP A 823 -21.82 -19.37 -0.77
CA ASP A 823 -20.61 -19.62 -1.58
C ASP A 823 -20.56 -18.88 -2.92
N ARG A 824 -21.43 -17.89 -3.14
CA ARG A 824 -21.39 -17.07 -4.36
C ARG A 824 -20.28 -16.02 -4.22
N LEU A 825 -19.27 -16.14 -5.07
CA LEU A 825 -18.07 -15.30 -5.04
C LEU A 825 -18.32 -13.94 -5.72
N THR A 826 -17.80 -12.87 -5.13
CA THR A 826 -17.76 -11.53 -5.72
C THR A 826 -16.34 -11.11 -6.02
N VAL A 827 -16.14 -10.41 -7.14
CA VAL A 827 -14.85 -9.82 -7.51
C VAL A 827 -15.09 -8.39 -7.99
N SER A 828 -14.39 -7.43 -7.41
CA SER A 828 -14.41 -6.05 -7.89
C SER A 828 -13.16 -5.70 -8.67
N ASP A 829 -13.31 -4.80 -9.63
CA ASP A 829 -12.26 -4.44 -10.57
C ASP A 829 -12.22 -2.94 -10.82
N ASN A 830 -11.04 -2.43 -11.17
CA ASN A 830 -10.77 -1.01 -11.30
C ASN A 830 -10.96 -0.55 -12.75
N GLN A 831 -11.51 0.66 -12.92
CA GLN A 831 -11.56 1.30 -14.23
C GLN A 831 -10.17 1.35 -14.91
N GLY A 832 -10.14 1.13 -16.21
CA GLY A 832 -9.01 1.39 -17.08
C GLY A 832 -9.25 0.89 -18.50
N ASN A 833 -8.22 0.38 -19.17
CA ASN A 833 -8.39 -0.17 -20.52
C ASN A 833 -9.42 -1.30 -20.52
N TRP A 834 -10.36 -1.29 -21.47
CA TRP A 834 -11.48 -2.23 -21.53
C TRP A 834 -12.41 -2.23 -20.31
N MET A 835 -12.16 -1.40 -19.30
CA MET A 835 -12.91 -1.33 -18.06
C MET A 835 -13.53 0.07 -17.93
N PRO A 836 -14.78 0.27 -18.38
CA PRO A 836 -15.37 1.60 -18.54
C PRO A 836 -15.51 2.39 -17.23
N ALA A 837 -15.77 1.67 -16.13
CA ALA A 837 -15.85 2.17 -14.77
C ALA A 837 -15.41 1.06 -13.81
N SER A 838 -15.14 1.40 -12.54
CA SER A 838 -14.95 0.38 -11.51
C SER A 838 -16.26 -0.40 -11.33
N LYS A 839 -16.19 -1.63 -10.82
CA LYS A 839 -17.38 -2.49 -10.74
C LYS A 839 -17.26 -3.59 -9.70
N ILE A 840 -18.40 -4.16 -9.31
CA ILE A 840 -18.47 -5.38 -8.50
C ILE A 840 -19.22 -6.44 -9.31
N ASN A 841 -18.61 -7.61 -9.49
CA ASN A 841 -19.14 -8.72 -10.26
C ASN A 841 -19.56 -9.85 -9.31
N LEU A 842 -20.65 -10.55 -9.67
CA LEU A 842 -21.01 -11.83 -9.08
C LEU A 842 -20.51 -12.92 -10.02
N VAL A 843 -19.46 -13.63 -9.61
CA VAL A 843 -18.74 -14.46 -10.55
C VAL A 843 -19.36 -15.85 -10.71
N LYS A 844 -19.24 -16.43 -11.91
CA LYS A 844 -19.70 -17.78 -12.25
C LYS A 844 -18.64 -18.54 -13.02
N GLN A 845 -18.71 -19.86 -12.97
CA GLN A 845 -17.82 -20.74 -13.75
C GLN A 845 -17.86 -20.39 -15.25
N GLY A 846 -16.69 -20.26 -15.86
CA GLY A 846 -16.50 -19.93 -17.27
C GLY A 846 -16.86 -18.50 -17.65
N GLY A 847 -17.19 -17.63 -16.69
CA GLY A 847 -17.58 -16.25 -16.96
C GLY A 847 -16.42 -15.40 -17.52
N PHE A 848 -16.76 -14.41 -18.35
CA PHE A 848 -15.83 -13.42 -18.87
C PHE A 848 -16.28 -12.02 -18.48
N TYR A 849 -15.50 -11.31 -17.67
CA TYR A 849 -15.89 -10.03 -17.10
C TYR A 849 -15.35 -8.81 -17.86
N GLY A 850 -14.98 -8.95 -19.13
CA GLY A 850 -14.86 -7.81 -20.06
C GLY A 850 -13.48 -7.20 -20.21
N TYR A 851 -12.48 -7.53 -19.39
CA TYR A 851 -11.11 -7.09 -19.66
C TYR A 851 -10.54 -7.92 -20.80
N VAL A 852 -10.23 -7.28 -21.91
CA VAL A 852 -9.58 -7.93 -23.06
C VAL A 852 -8.09 -7.68 -22.95
N GLN A 853 -7.31 -8.75 -23.08
CA GLN A 853 -5.87 -8.68 -22.95
C GLN A 853 -5.26 -7.85 -24.09
N THR A 854 -4.89 -6.62 -23.77
CA THR A 854 -4.16 -5.73 -24.67
C THR A 854 -2.91 -5.23 -23.96
N HIS A 855 -1.74 -5.77 -24.31
CA HIS A 855 -0.47 -5.24 -23.82
C HIS A 855 -0.18 -3.91 -24.51
N SER A 856 -0.18 -2.82 -23.73
CA SER A 856 0.04 -1.44 -24.21
C SER A 856 1.46 -1.15 -24.72
N ALA A 857 2.41 -2.08 -24.52
CA ALA A 857 3.76 -2.01 -25.06
C ALA A 857 4.11 -3.35 -25.74
N GLY A 858 3.66 -3.52 -26.99
CA GLY A 858 3.74 -4.74 -27.81
C GLY A 858 5.15 -5.19 -28.23
N GLN A 859 6.13 -5.21 -27.32
CA GLN A 859 7.49 -5.66 -27.62
C GLN A 859 8.02 -6.71 -26.62
N ARG A 860 7.44 -6.84 -25.43
CA ARG A 860 7.85 -7.88 -24.47
C ARG A 860 6.81 -8.99 -24.37
N TRP A 861 6.87 -9.89 -25.34
CA TRP A 861 7.41 -11.22 -25.09
C TRP A 861 7.96 -11.82 -26.39
N ALA A 862 8.96 -12.68 -26.27
CA ALA A 862 9.24 -13.92 -26.99
C ALA A 862 10.66 -14.32 -26.56
N PRO A 863 10.85 -15.62 -26.30
CA PRO A 863 11.39 -16.38 -27.42
C PRO A 863 10.37 -17.35 -28.01
N ASP A 864 9.66 -18.12 -27.17
CA ASP A 864 8.84 -19.27 -27.57
C ASP A 864 8.02 -19.84 -26.41
N GLY A 865 7.31 -18.98 -25.68
CA GLY A 865 5.87 -19.23 -25.63
C GLY A 865 5.05 -18.14 -26.33
N GLY A 866 5.71 -17.28 -27.12
CA GLY A 866 5.06 -16.47 -28.17
C GLY A 866 4.51 -15.10 -27.77
N ARG A 867 5.02 -14.02 -28.39
CA ARG A 867 4.44 -12.66 -28.24
C ARG A 867 2.93 -12.73 -28.48
N ILE A 868 2.15 -12.21 -27.53
CA ILE A 868 0.74 -11.93 -27.78
C ILE A 868 0.69 -10.77 -28.77
N ASP A 869 0.45 -11.13 -30.02
CA ASP A 869 0.12 -10.18 -31.06
C ASP A 869 -1.27 -9.63 -30.76
N HIS A 870 -1.31 -8.52 -30.03
CA HIS A 870 -2.55 -7.82 -29.66
C HIS A 870 -3.39 -7.43 -30.89
N THR A 871 -2.82 -7.40 -32.10
CA THR A 871 -3.58 -7.20 -33.34
C THR A 871 -4.40 -8.43 -33.74
N LYS A 872 -4.08 -9.61 -33.20
CA LYS A 872 -4.80 -10.88 -33.39
C LYS A 872 -5.77 -11.23 -32.27
N VAL A 873 -5.71 -10.53 -31.14
CA VAL A 873 -6.71 -10.69 -30.07
C VAL A 873 -8.01 -10.07 -30.57
N VAL A 874 -8.98 -10.92 -30.91
CA VAL A 874 -10.33 -10.49 -31.31
C VAL A 874 -11.16 -10.35 -30.02
N PRO A 875 -11.55 -9.12 -29.62
CA PRO A 875 -12.45 -8.93 -28.49
C PRO A 875 -13.76 -9.67 -28.73
N PRO A 876 -14.33 -10.34 -27.71
CA PRO A 876 -15.70 -10.84 -27.80
C PRO A 876 -16.69 -9.71 -28.10
N ASP A 877 -17.85 -10.01 -28.67
CA ASP A 877 -18.89 -9.00 -28.91
C ASP A 877 -19.58 -8.53 -27.61
N THR A 878 -19.42 -9.29 -26.51
CA THR A 878 -20.04 -9.00 -25.21
C THR A 878 -19.29 -9.66 -24.05
N PHE A 879 -19.69 -9.34 -22.83
CA PHE A 879 -19.14 -9.89 -21.60
C PHE A 879 -20.22 -9.98 -20.50
N ASP A 880 -19.95 -10.77 -19.46
CA ASP A 880 -20.84 -10.95 -18.32
C ASP A 880 -20.97 -9.66 -17.49
N GLN A 881 -22.20 -9.23 -17.28
CA GLN A 881 -22.48 -7.95 -16.66
C GLN A 881 -22.21 -7.95 -15.15
N PRO A 882 -21.63 -6.86 -14.58
CA PRO A 882 -21.42 -6.75 -13.14
C PRO A 882 -22.74 -6.56 -12.40
N MET A 883 -22.77 -6.81 -11.10
CA MET A 883 -23.91 -6.43 -10.25
C MET A 883 -24.09 -4.91 -10.21
N ILE A 884 -22.97 -4.19 -10.16
CA ILE A 884 -22.96 -2.73 -10.10
C ILE A 884 -21.71 -2.15 -10.77
N TRP A 885 -21.94 -1.09 -11.53
CA TRP A 885 -20.90 -0.16 -11.96
C TRP A 885 -20.74 0.95 -10.92
N MET A 886 -19.52 1.48 -10.77
CA MET A 886 -19.21 2.53 -9.82
C MET A 886 -18.45 3.64 -10.53
N PRO A 887 -19.01 4.87 -10.55
CA PRO A 887 -18.33 6.01 -11.13
C PRO A 887 -17.00 6.33 -10.44
N GLN A 888 -16.07 6.93 -11.17
CA GLN A 888 -14.72 7.24 -10.68
C GLN A 888 -14.67 8.13 -9.42
N HIS A 889 -15.59 9.07 -9.29
CA HIS A 889 -15.69 9.90 -8.09
C HIS A 889 -16.26 9.14 -6.90
N VAL A 890 -17.06 8.10 -7.14
CA VAL A 890 -17.59 7.19 -6.13
C VAL A 890 -16.51 6.22 -5.69
N ASP A 891 -15.90 5.47 -6.61
CA ASP A 891 -14.79 4.57 -6.32
C ASP A 891 -13.86 4.41 -7.53
N ASN A 892 -12.62 4.89 -7.38
CA ASN A 892 -11.60 4.84 -8.43
C ASN A 892 -10.72 3.58 -8.38
N SER A 893 -10.70 2.89 -7.24
CA SER A 893 -9.91 1.69 -7.04
C SER A 893 -10.57 0.86 -5.95
N SER A 894 -11.15 -0.25 -6.36
CA SER A 894 -12.02 -1.08 -5.52
C SER A 894 -11.23 -2.00 -4.59
N GLY A 895 -11.74 -2.18 -3.38
CA GLY A 895 -11.27 -3.15 -2.40
C GLY A 895 -12.22 -4.34 -2.28
N GLY A 896 -11.98 -5.22 -1.30
CA GLY A 896 -12.77 -6.44 -1.09
C GLY A 896 -14.22 -6.20 -0.64
N GLN A 897 -14.99 -7.28 -0.64
CA GLN A 897 -16.35 -7.33 -0.11
C GLN A 897 -16.39 -8.22 1.13
N ILE A 898 -17.21 -7.86 2.11
CA ILE A 898 -17.37 -8.61 3.37
C ILE A 898 -18.87 -8.75 3.67
N TRP A 899 -19.29 -9.99 3.92
CA TRP A 899 -20.58 -10.26 4.53
C TRP A 899 -20.46 -10.19 6.05
N VAL A 900 -21.35 -9.45 6.70
CA VAL A 900 -21.38 -9.32 8.16
C VAL A 900 -22.74 -9.80 8.64
N ASP A 901 -22.80 -10.90 9.38
CA ASP A 901 -24.03 -11.48 9.95
C ASP A 901 -24.08 -11.45 11.48
N ASP A 902 -23.01 -10.98 12.14
CA ASP A 902 -22.98 -10.89 13.59
C ASP A 902 -23.99 -9.84 14.08
N PRO A 903 -25.00 -10.21 14.89
CA PRO A 903 -26.03 -9.28 15.34
C PRO A 903 -25.49 -8.21 16.30
N ARG A 904 -24.32 -8.43 16.92
CA ARG A 904 -23.65 -7.44 17.80
C ARG A 904 -23.19 -6.22 17.01
N TRP A 905 -23.10 -6.33 15.69
CA TRP A 905 -22.77 -5.22 14.80
C TRP A 905 -23.97 -4.33 14.44
N GLY A 906 -25.15 -4.62 14.99
CA GLY A 906 -26.29 -3.70 14.94
C GLY A 906 -26.99 -3.65 13.57
N PRO A 907 -27.58 -2.50 13.18
CA PRO A 907 -28.51 -2.41 12.04
C PRO A 907 -27.95 -2.78 10.66
N LEU A 908 -26.63 -2.72 10.46
CA LEU A 908 -25.97 -3.13 9.22
C LEU A 908 -25.62 -4.64 9.17
N SER A 909 -25.90 -5.39 10.23
CA SER A 909 -25.77 -6.85 10.21
C SER A 909 -26.73 -7.49 9.20
N GLY A 910 -26.33 -8.63 8.64
CA GLY A 910 -26.99 -9.34 7.55
C GLY A 910 -26.79 -8.69 6.16
N ARG A 911 -25.67 -7.98 5.93
CA ARG A 911 -25.44 -7.23 4.69
C ARG A 911 -24.06 -7.45 4.10
N MET A 912 -23.98 -7.24 2.79
CA MET A 912 -22.73 -7.18 2.06
C MET A 912 -22.19 -5.74 2.09
N LEU A 913 -20.94 -5.59 2.51
CA LEU A 913 -20.22 -4.32 2.48
C LEU A 913 -19.15 -4.34 1.41
N HIS A 914 -18.83 -3.18 0.88
CA HIS A 914 -17.73 -2.99 -0.06
C HIS A 914 -16.71 -1.98 0.49
N THR A 915 -15.43 -2.33 0.41
CA THR A 915 -14.31 -1.44 0.79
C THR A 915 -13.77 -0.74 -0.45
N SER A 916 -13.43 0.56 -0.37
CA SER A 916 -12.73 1.28 -1.43
C SER A 916 -11.29 1.56 -1.05
N PHE A 917 -10.36 1.02 -1.83
CA PHE A 917 -8.94 1.30 -1.72
C PHE A 917 -8.65 2.75 -2.14
N GLY A 918 -9.31 3.21 -3.20
CA GLY A 918 -9.05 4.51 -3.78
C GLY A 918 -9.53 5.69 -2.93
N LYS A 919 -10.65 5.51 -2.23
CA LYS A 919 -11.27 6.57 -1.41
C LYS A 919 -11.08 6.38 0.08
N GLY A 920 -10.79 5.16 0.55
CA GLY A 920 -10.83 4.85 1.98
C GLY A 920 -12.24 5.04 2.54
N TRP A 921 -13.25 4.52 1.83
CA TRP A 921 -14.68 4.55 2.18
C TRP A 921 -15.26 3.15 2.24
N LEU A 922 -16.35 2.99 2.98
CA LEU A 922 -17.11 1.75 3.14
C LEU A 922 -18.53 1.96 2.62
N TYR A 923 -19.08 0.97 1.92
CA TYR A 923 -20.40 1.06 1.30
C TYR A 923 -21.27 -0.13 1.69
N SER A 924 -22.58 0.08 1.72
CA SER A 924 -23.60 -0.97 1.83
C SER A 924 -24.09 -1.34 0.43
N LEU A 925 -23.99 -2.62 0.08
CA LEU A 925 -24.43 -3.17 -1.22
C LEU A 925 -25.79 -3.85 -1.07
N MET A 926 -26.73 -3.51 -1.95
CA MET A 926 -28.12 -3.98 -1.93
C MET A 926 -28.44 -4.72 -3.24
N PRO A 927 -28.19 -6.04 -3.30
CA PRO A 927 -28.42 -6.83 -4.50
C PRO A 927 -29.89 -7.18 -4.71
N GLN A 928 -30.31 -7.20 -5.98
CA GLN A 928 -31.61 -7.64 -6.46
C GLN A 928 -31.42 -8.58 -7.65
N GLU A 929 -32.11 -9.72 -7.64
CA GLU A 929 -32.14 -10.63 -8.79
C GLU A 929 -33.39 -10.41 -9.63
N VAL A 930 -33.22 -10.09 -10.92
CA VAL A 930 -34.31 -9.86 -11.87
C VAL A 930 -34.08 -10.68 -13.14
N ALA A 931 -34.99 -11.61 -13.41
CA ALA A 931 -34.93 -12.50 -14.58
C ALA A 931 -33.58 -13.26 -14.70
N GLY A 932 -33.03 -13.73 -13.58
CA GLY A 932 -31.79 -14.49 -13.52
C GLY A 932 -30.51 -13.64 -13.65
N VAL A 933 -30.62 -12.31 -13.70
CA VAL A 933 -29.48 -11.39 -13.65
C VAL A 933 -29.49 -10.66 -12.31
N THR A 934 -28.36 -10.67 -11.62
CA THR A 934 -28.18 -9.89 -10.39
C THR A 934 -27.72 -8.48 -10.73
N GLN A 935 -28.43 -7.49 -10.20
CA GLN A 935 -28.10 -6.08 -10.26
C GLN A 935 -28.13 -5.50 -8.84
N ALA A 936 -27.52 -4.36 -8.56
CA ALA A 936 -27.45 -3.85 -7.20
C ALA A 936 -27.52 -2.32 -7.12
N ALA A 937 -27.91 -1.85 -5.95
CA ALA A 937 -27.72 -0.47 -5.50
C ALA A 937 -26.60 -0.40 -4.44
N LEU A 938 -25.99 0.77 -4.32
CA LEU A 938 -24.87 1.06 -3.42
C LEU A 938 -25.10 2.40 -2.74
N VAL A 939 -24.85 2.42 -1.43
CA VAL A 939 -24.87 3.62 -0.60
C VAL A 939 -23.57 3.71 0.19
N LYS A 940 -22.99 4.91 0.27
CA LYS A 940 -21.77 5.18 1.03
C LYS A 940 -22.10 5.34 2.51
N LEU A 941 -21.36 4.67 3.39
CA LEU A 941 -21.45 4.93 4.82
C LEU A 941 -20.70 6.23 5.17
N PRO A 942 -21.13 6.99 6.19
CA PRO A 942 -20.64 8.34 6.46
C PRO A 942 -19.22 8.41 7.06
N HIS A 943 -18.49 7.29 7.07
CA HIS A 943 -17.20 7.16 7.74
C HIS A 943 -16.03 7.26 6.78
N HIS A 944 -14.93 7.82 7.29
CA HIS A 944 -13.71 8.07 6.54
C HIS A 944 -12.54 7.35 7.18
N PHE A 945 -11.87 6.50 6.41
CA PHE A 945 -10.74 5.71 6.88
C PHE A 945 -9.42 6.41 6.55
N ASN A 946 -8.43 6.37 7.44
CA ASN A 946 -7.14 7.03 7.24
C ASN A 946 -6.24 6.39 6.15
N THR A 947 -6.64 5.25 5.57
CA THR A 947 -5.89 4.48 4.57
C THR A 947 -6.82 3.97 3.47
N GLY A 948 -6.27 3.53 2.35
CA GLY A 948 -7.02 2.87 1.28
C GLY A 948 -7.43 1.46 1.69
N ILE A 949 -8.63 1.33 2.26
CA ILE A 949 -9.09 0.05 2.81
C ILE A 949 -9.39 -0.96 1.69
N MET A 950 -8.85 -2.16 1.80
CA MET A 950 -9.01 -3.23 0.79
C MET A 950 -9.42 -4.57 1.36
N ARG A 951 -9.24 -4.82 2.66
CA ARG A 951 -9.64 -6.06 3.33
C ARG A 951 -10.44 -5.71 4.57
N GLY A 952 -11.51 -6.46 4.80
CA GLY A 952 -12.30 -6.39 6.02
C GLY A 952 -12.59 -7.77 6.58
N ARG A 953 -12.66 -7.89 7.91
CA ARG A 953 -13.02 -9.12 8.64
C ARG A 953 -13.83 -8.79 9.89
N VAL A 954 -14.71 -9.71 10.29
CA VAL A 954 -15.42 -9.64 11.57
C VAL A 954 -14.57 -10.32 12.63
N ASN A 955 -14.37 -9.66 13.78
CA ASN A 955 -13.72 -10.30 14.92
C ASN A 955 -14.72 -11.24 15.62
N PRO A 956 -14.41 -12.54 15.78
CA PRO A 956 -15.35 -13.50 16.37
C PRO A 956 -15.67 -13.20 17.84
N THR A 957 -14.75 -12.55 18.57
CA THR A 957 -14.89 -12.31 20.01
C THR A 957 -15.79 -11.11 20.31
N ASP A 958 -15.70 -10.01 19.54
CA ASP A 958 -16.49 -8.78 19.81
C ASP A 958 -17.60 -8.50 18.77
N GLY A 959 -17.61 -9.23 17.65
CA GLY A 959 -18.60 -9.09 16.57
C GLY A 959 -18.46 -7.79 15.77
N GLN A 960 -17.35 -7.06 15.92
CA GLN A 960 -17.12 -5.79 15.22
C GLN A 960 -16.36 -6.01 13.91
N VAL A 961 -16.52 -5.08 12.98
CA VAL A 961 -15.84 -5.11 11.67
C VAL A 961 -14.52 -4.38 11.76
N TYR A 962 -13.46 -5.02 11.29
CA TYR A 962 -12.13 -4.44 11.17
C TYR A 962 -11.77 -4.32 9.70
N VAL A 963 -11.06 -3.26 9.34
CA VAL A 963 -10.59 -3.02 7.97
C VAL A 963 -9.13 -2.61 7.97
N THR A 964 -8.42 -2.98 6.89
CA THR A 964 -7.03 -2.58 6.67
C THR A 964 -6.74 -2.24 5.21
N GLY A 965 -5.65 -1.51 5.01
CA GLY A 965 -5.05 -1.35 3.70
C GLY A 965 -3.83 -0.42 3.71
N LEU A 966 -3.56 0.16 2.55
CA LEU A 966 -2.42 1.03 2.25
C LEU A 966 -2.81 2.05 1.17
N ASP A 967 -1.90 2.92 0.72
CA ASP A 967 -2.20 3.91 -0.32
C ASP A 967 -1.47 3.60 -1.64
N GLY A 968 -0.21 3.13 -1.57
CA GLY A 968 0.53 2.53 -2.69
C GLY A 968 0.33 3.18 -4.07
N TRP A 969 -0.50 2.53 -4.91
CA TRP A 969 -0.71 2.88 -6.33
C TRP A 969 -1.95 3.75 -6.61
N ASN A 970 -2.50 4.41 -5.60
CA ASN A 970 -3.76 5.14 -5.67
C ASN A 970 -3.72 6.47 -6.45
N SER A 971 -3.48 6.38 -7.76
CA SER A 971 -3.44 7.54 -8.65
C SER A 971 -4.87 8.09 -8.85
N GLY A 972 -5.13 9.28 -8.33
CA GLY A 972 -6.45 9.92 -8.43
C GLY A 972 -7.43 9.57 -7.31
N GLY A 973 -6.97 8.87 -6.27
CA GLY A 973 -7.73 8.64 -5.05
C GLY A 973 -7.88 9.85 -4.14
N ARG A 974 -8.54 9.64 -3.01
CA ARG A 974 -8.73 10.69 -2.01
C ARG A 974 -7.38 11.13 -1.45
N PRO A 975 -7.06 12.44 -1.43
CA PRO A 975 -5.81 12.93 -0.84
C PRO A 975 -5.69 12.60 0.66
N GLY A 976 -4.47 12.37 1.13
CA GLY A 976 -4.16 12.22 2.57
C GLY A 976 -4.32 10.82 3.14
N LEU A 977 -4.54 9.79 2.31
CA LEU A 977 -4.52 8.41 2.76
C LEU A 977 -3.09 7.98 3.14
N LYS A 978 -2.98 7.17 4.19
CA LYS A 978 -1.72 6.63 4.70
C LYS A 978 -1.40 5.31 4.03
N ASP A 979 -0.11 5.03 3.85
CA ASP A 979 0.38 3.74 3.31
C ASP A 979 0.30 2.57 4.32
N LYS A 980 -0.47 2.76 5.39
CA LYS A 980 -0.77 1.79 6.45
C LYS A 980 -2.00 2.20 7.23
N GLY A 981 -2.76 1.22 7.74
CA GLY A 981 -3.82 1.49 8.69
C GLY A 981 -4.65 0.27 9.04
N ILE A 982 -5.11 0.22 10.29
CA ILE A 982 -6.10 -0.73 10.76
C ILE A 982 -7.15 0.04 11.56
N GLN A 983 -8.43 -0.17 11.22
CA GLN A 983 -9.55 0.45 11.91
C GLN A 983 -10.59 -0.57 12.33
N ARG A 984 -11.24 -0.31 13.46
CA ARG A 984 -12.44 -1.01 13.91
C ARG A 984 -13.66 -0.11 13.70
N VAL A 985 -14.61 -0.59 12.91
CA VAL A 985 -15.95 0.01 12.79
C VAL A 985 -16.81 -0.57 13.90
N ARG A 986 -16.91 0.16 15.01
CA ARG A 986 -17.58 -0.28 16.23
C ARG A 986 -19.02 0.23 16.26
N TYR A 987 -19.96 -0.67 16.49
CA TYR A 987 -21.34 -0.32 16.82
C TYR A 987 -21.42 0.28 18.23
N THR A 988 -22.08 1.43 18.37
CA THR A 988 -22.14 2.18 19.63
C THR A 988 -23.40 1.88 20.46
N GLY A 989 -24.25 0.98 19.99
CA GLY A 989 -25.56 0.70 20.59
C GLY A 989 -26.67 1.68 20.19
N LYS A 990 -26.35 2.72 19.40
CA LYS A 990 -27.32 3.73 18.96
C LYS A 990 -28.04 3.31 17.66
N PRO A 991 -29.27 3.76 17.42
CA PRO A 991 -29.95 3.48 16.15
C PRO A 991 -29.23 4.14 14.97
N HIS A 992 -29.24 3.46 13.82
CA HIS A 992 -28.73 3.99 12.56
C HIS A 992 -29.92 4.19 11.62
N ARG A 993 -30.21 5.42 11.17
CA ARG A 993 -31.17 5.67 10.09
C ARG A 993 -30.49 5.44 8.76
N MET A 994 -31.05 4.59 7.90
CA MET A 994 -30.46 4.28 6.60
C MET A 994 -31.49 3.82 5.58
N VAL A 995 -31.11 3.91 4.31
CA VAL A 995 -31.72 3.11 3.23
C VAL A 995 -31.40 1.64 3.50
N SER A 996 -32.44 0.85 3.68
CA SER A 996 -32.32 -0.56 4.05
C SER A 996 -32.37 -1.49 2.84
N ASP A 997 -32.97 -1.10 1.73
CA ASP A 997 -33.02 -1.92 0.52
C ASP A 997 -33.51 -1.08 -0.68
N CYS A 998 -33.16 -1.49 -1.89
CA CYS A 998 -33.53 -0.83 -3.14
C CYS A 998 -34.01 -1.87 -4.15
N GLN A 999 -35.24 -1.72 -4.65
CA GLN A 999 -35.86 -2.67 -5.58
C GLN A 999 -36.34 -1.99 -6.87
N VAL A 1000 -35.92 -2.51 -8.03
CA VAL A 1000 -36.50 -2.13 -9.32
C VAL A 1000 -37.86 -2.78 -9.45
N LEU A 1001 -38.90 -1.99 -9.74
CA LEU A 1001 -40.27 -2.43 -9.93
C LEU A 1001 -40.64 -2.45 -11.42
N THR A 1002 -41.84 -2.92 -11.77
CA THR A 1002 -42.31 -3.00 -13.15
C THR A 1002 -42.45 -1.64 -13.85
N ASP A 1003 -42.70 -0.59 -13.09
CA ASP A 1003 -43.03 0.77 -13.54
C ASP A 1003 -42.32 1.86 -12.71
N GLY A 1004 -41.29 1.48 -11.95
CA GLY A 1004 -40.67 2.39 -11.00
C GLY A 1004 -39.55 1.80 -10.17
N LEU A 1005 -39.21 2.50 -9.09
CA LEU A 1005 -38.20 2.12 -8.10
C LEU A 1005 -38.83 2.14 -6.71
N ARG A 1006 -38.43 1.22 -5.84
CA ARG A 1006 -38.74 1.25 -4.41
C ARG A 1006 -37.48 1.48 -3.62
N VAL A 1007 -37.54 2.42 -2.68
CA VAL A 1007 -36.51 2.65 -1.67
C VAL A 1007 -37.11 2.31 -0.32
N ASN A 1008 -36.49 1.37 0.40
CA ASN A 1008 -36.88 0.97 1.74
C ASN A 1008 -35.98 1.64 2.78
N PHE A 1009 -36.55 1.97 3.93
CA PHE A 1009 -35.86 2.58 5.06
C PHE A 1009 -36.00 1.69 6.29
N ASN A 1010 -35.06 1.75 7.23
CA ASN A 1010 -35.17 1.04 8.51
C ASN A 1010 -35.89 1.86 9.60
N PHE A 1011 -36.28 3.10 9.29
CA PHE A 1011 -37.00 4.03 10.14
C PHE A 1011 -38.30 4.49 9.47
N VAL A 1012 -39.17 5.15 10.23
CA VAL A 1012 -40.47 5.62 9.72
C VAL A 1012 -40.33 7.03 9.13
N ILE A 1013 -40.83 7.23 7.91
CA ILE A 1013 -40.67 8.46 7.12
C ILE A 1013 -41.94 9.32 7.19
N ASP A 1014 -41.82 10.65 7.04
CA ASP A 1014 -42.97 11.53 6.84
C ASP A 1014 -43.60 11.22 5.47
N PRO A 1015 -44.85 10.69 5.42
CA PRO A 1015 -45.48 10.28 4.18
C PRO A 1015 -45.78 11.47 3.25
N THR A 1016 -45.91 12.68 3.78
CA THR A 1016 -46.20 13.90 3.01
C THR A 1016 -44.96 14.31 2.22
N VAL A 1017 -43.83 14.46 2.91
CA VAL A 1017 -42.55 14.81 2.28
C VAL A 1017 -42.09 13.68 1.36
N ALA A 1018 -42.16 12.42 1.82
CA ALA A 1018 -41.75 11.28 1.01
C ALA A 1018 -42.60 11.08 -0.25
N SER A 1019 -43.83 11.60 -0.31
CA SER A 1019 -44.69 11.55 -1.51
C SER A 1019 -44.54 12.79 -2.40
N ASP A 1020 -43.74 13.79 -2.01
CA ASP A 1020 -43.37 14.90 -2.88
C ASP A 1020 -42.27 14.45 -3.85
N ARG A 1021 -42.46 14.73 -5.15
CA ARG A 1021 -41.49 14.41 -6.18
C ARG A 1021 -40.27 15.33 -6.13
N SER A 1022 -40.40 16.52 -5.55
CA SER A 1022 -39.29 17.47 -5.41
C SER A 1022 -38.21 16.97 -4.44
N SER A 1023 -38.55 16.00 -3.58
CA SER A 1023 -37.61 15.30 -2.70
C SER A 1023 -36.65 14.35 -3.41
N TYR A 1024 -36.79 14.16 -4.73
CA TYR A 1024 -36.02 13.17 -5.49
C TYR A 1024 -35.49 13.75 -6.80
N GLU A 1025 -34.21 13.51 -7.07
CA GLU A 1025 -33.58 13.85 -8.34
C GLU A 1025 -32.86 12.60 -8.88
N ILE A 1026 -33.12 12.25 -10.14
CA ILE A 1026 -32.54 11.06 -10.76
C ILE A 1026 -31.79 11.43 -12.03
N HIS A 1027 -30.51 11.09 -12.08
CA HIS A 1027 -29.70 11.10 -13.29
C HIS A 1027 -29.39 9.68 -13.75
N ARG A 1028 -29.30 9.45 -15.06
CA ARG A 1028 -28.91 8.14 -15.64
C ARG A 1028 -27.92 8.26 -16.79
N TRP A 1029 -27.08 7.24 -16.95
CA TRP A 1029 -26.13 7.14 -18.06
C TRP A 1029 -25.67 5.70 -18.31
N ASN A 1030 -25.10 5.50 -19.49
CA ASN A 1030 -24.39 4.30 -19.91
C ASN A 1030 -22.90 4.59 -20.12
N TYR A 1031 -22.14 3.51 -20.22
CA TYR A 1031 -20.72 3.52 -20.53
C TYR A 1031 -20.47 2.79 -21.85
N SER A 1032 -19.41 3.16 -22.55
CA SER A 1032 -18.91 2.47 -23.75
C SER A 1032 -17.84 1.46 -23.34
N TRP A 1033 -17.99 0.20 -23.77
CA TRP A 1033 -16.96 -0.82 -23.60
C TRP A 1033 -16.00 -0.81 -24.79
N GLN A 1034 -14.77 -0.38 -24.55
CA GLN A 1034 -13.81 -0.04 -25.59
C GLN A 1034 -12.37 -0.15 -25.04
N PRO A 1035 -11.34 -0.32 -25.90
CA PRO A 1035 -9.95 -0.50 -25.46
C PRO A 1035 -9.35 0.71 -24.73
N GLN A 1036 -9.91 1.91 -24.91
CA GLN A 1036 -9.46 3.13 -24.26
C GLN A 1036 -9.62 3.04 -22.73
N TYR A 1037 -8.83 3.85 -22.02
CA TYR A 1037 -8.90 3.89 -20.56
C TYR A 1037 -10.21 4.54 -20.11
N GLY A 1038 -11.05 3.78 -19.41
CA GLY A 1038 -12.33 4.25 -18.92
C GLY A 1038 -13.33 4.58 -20.04
N SER A 1039 -14.40 5.27 -19.66
CA SER A 1039 -15.44 5.73 -20.57
C SER A 1039 -16.00 7.07 -20.12
N GLU A 1040 -16.36 7.89 -21.09
CA GLU A 1040 -17.29 8.98 -20.88
C GLU A 1040 -18.66 8.45 -20.43
N MET A 1041 -19.47 9.32 -19.84
CA MET A 1041 -20.87 9.03 -19.55
C MET A 1041 -21.70 9.31 -20.81
N TYR A 1042 -22.56 8.38 -21.21
CA TYR A 1042 -23.42 8.54 -22.40
C TYR A 1042 -24.89 8.50 -22.02
N GLN A 1043 -25.66 9.46 -22.53
CA GLN A 1043 -27.11 9.51 -22.35
C GLN A 1043 -27.77 8.28 -23.01
N PRO A 1044 -28.55 7.46 -22.27
CA PRO A 1044 -29.09 6.20 -22.80
C PRO A 1044 -30.08 6.37 -23.97
N ARG A 1045 -30.69 7.55 -24.11
CA ARG A 1045 -31.63 7.86 -25.19
C ARG A 1045 -30.97 8.40 -26.46
N THR A 1046 -29.96 9.25 -26.32
CA THR A 1046 -29.40 10.03 -27.43
C THR A 1046 -28.02 9.55 -27.87
N GLY A 1047 -27.31 8.80 -27.01
CA GLY A 1047 -25.92 8.43 -27.21
C GLY A 1047 -24.93 9.60 -27.10
N LYS A 1048 -25.39 10.80 -26.70
CA LYS A 1048 -24.52 11.96 -26.49
C LYS A 1048 -23.78 11.85 -25.16
N VAL A 1049 -22.57 12.41 -25.10
CA VAL A 1049 -21.81 12.54 -23.86
C VAL A 1049 -22.59 13.38 -22.84
N GLY A 1050 -22.63 12.92 -21.59
CA GLY A 1050 -23.34 13.52 -20.46
C GLY A 1050 -24.31 12.55 -19.77
N THR A 1051 -25.01 13.06 -18.75
CA THR A 1051 -26.08 12.35 -18.05
C THR A 1051 -27.46 12.81 -18.54
N GLU A 1052 -28.49 12.00 -18.30
CA GLU A 1052 -29.88 12.31 -18.61
C GLU A 1052 -30.68 12.45 -17.30
N LEU A 1053 -31.36 13.58 -17.11
CA LEU A 1053 -32.31 13.77 -16.01
C LEU A 1053 -33.57 12.94 -16.27
N VAL A 1054 -34.05 12.21 -15.27
CA VAL A 1054 -35.20 11.31 -15.37
C VAL A 1054 -36.45 11.96 -14.80
N ASN A 1055 -37.56 11.90 -15.54
CA ASN A 1055 -38.85 12.39 -15.08
C ASN A 1055 -39.52 11.41 -14.09
N ILE A 1056 -39.75 11.87 -12.87
CA ILE A 1056 -40.51 11.14 -11.84
C ILE A 1056 -41.98 11.54 -11.97
N ALA A 1057 -42.85 10.61 -12.38
CA ALA A 1057 -44.26 10.89 -12.59
C ALA A 1057 -45.06 10.94 -11.27
N GLY A 1058 -44.60 10.22 -10.25
CA GLY A 1058 -45.24 10.15 -8.93
C GLY A 1058 -44.28 9.59 -7.89
N ALA A 1059 -44.49 9.94 -6.62
CA ALA A 1059 -43.88 9.30 -5.47
C ALA A 1059 -45.00 8.91 -4.51
N LYS A 1060 -44.95 7.71 -3.93
CA LYS A 1060 -45.97 7.20 -3.03
C LYS A 1060 -45.33 6.49 -1.85
N SER A 1061 -45.52 7.02 -0.64
CA SER A 1061 -45.16 6.31 0.58
C SER A 1061 -46.06 5.09 0.80
N ALA A 1062 -45.46 3.97 1.25
CA ALA A 1062 -46.21 2.78 1.62
C ALA A 1062 -47.00 2.98 2.92
N SER A 1063 -47.98 2.11 3.18
CA SER A 1063 -48.84 2.21 4.37
C SER A 1063 -48.09 2.04 5.69
N ASP A 1064 -46.97 1.30 5.67
CA ASP A 1064 -46.07 1.14 6.81
C ASP A 1064 -45.12 2.33 7.02
N GLN A 1065 -45.13 3.29 6.09
CA GLN A 1065 -44.30 4.48 6.09
C GLN A 1065 -42.80 4.16 6.22
N ARG A 1066 -42.37 3.00 5.69
CA ARG A 1066 -40.97 2.57 5.68
C ARG A 1066 -40.43 2.35 4.27
N SER A 1067 -41.20 2.75 3.26
CA SER A 1067 -40.76 2.70 1.88
C SER A 1067 -41.45 3.77 1.05
N VAL A 1068 -40.80 4.15 -0.05
CA VAL A 1068 -41.37 5.00 -1.09
C VAL A 1068 -41.25 4.31 -2.45
N ASP A 1069 -42.35 4.31 -3.20
CA ASP A 1069 -42.41 3.91 -4.59
C ASP A 1069 -42.35 5.15 -5.49
N LEU A 1070 -41.31 5.23 -6.32
CA LEU A 1070 -41.13 6.25 -7.35
C LEU A 1070 -41.65 5.71 -8.68
N LEU A 1071 -42.71 6.31 -9.23
CA LEU A 1071 -43.24 5.98 -10.55
C LEU A 1071 -42.40 6.65 -11.63
N ILE A 1072 -41.77 5.82 -12.47
CA ILE A 1072 -40.88 6.27 -13.55
C ILE A 1072 -41.38 5.63 -14.86
N PRO A 1073 -42.27 6.28 -15.61
CA PRO A 1073 -42.89 5.69 -16.80
C PRO A 1073 -41.88 5.31 -17.90
N ASP A 1074 -40.74 6.02 -17.95
CA ASP A 1074 -39.63 5.76 -18.88
C ASP A 1074 -38.44 5.10 -18.16
N LEU A 1075 -38.69 4.15 -17.25
CA LEU A 1075 -37.63 3.36 -16.64
C LEU A 1075 -37.03 2.42 -17.70
N ARG A 1076 -35.69 2.36 -17.76
CA ARG A 1076 -34.94 1.61 -18.79
C ARG A 1076 -33.71 0.96 -18.16
N PRO A 1077 -33.22 -0.15 -18.74
CA PRO A 1077 -31.89 -0.65 -18.40
C PRO A 1077 -30.81 0.40 -18.62
N VAL A 1078 -29.95 0.57 -17.62
CA VAL A 1078 -28.84 1.51 -17.61
C VAL A 1078 -27.67 0.96 -16.80
N HIS A 1079 -26.44 1.28 -17.21
CA HIS A 1079 -25.26 0.95 -16.41
C HIS A 1079 -25.29 1.69 -15.07
N GLN A 1080 -25.76 2.94 -15.06
CA GLN A 1080 -25.83 3.74 -13.86
C GLN A 1080 -27.08 4.62 -13.81
N LEU A 1081 -27.74 4.56 -12.66
CA LEU A 1081 -28.73 5.50 -12.16
C LEU A 1081 -28.18 6.08 -10.86
N HIS A 1082 -28.29 7.38 -10.69
CA HIS A 1082 -27.92 8.12 -9.48
C HIS A 1082 -29.17 8.82 -8.97
N LEU A 1083 -29.67 8.36 -7.84
CA LEU A 1083 -30.83 8.93 -7.15
C LEU A 1083 -30.32 9.72 -5.94
N LYS A 1084 -30.59 11.02 -5.94
CA LYS A 1084 -30.48 11.88 -4.76
C LYS A 1084 -31.85 11.94 -4.10
N LEU A 1085 -31.90 11.74 -2.79
CA LEU A 1085 -33.13 11.91 -2.01
C LEU A 1085 -32.91 12.88 -0.87
N SER A 1086 -33.93 13.67 -0.55
CA SER A 1086 -34.02 14.53 0.63
C SER A 1086 -35.42 14.41 1.23
N ILE A 1087 -35.51 13.65 2.33
CA ILE A 1087 -36.77 13.36 3.03
C ILE A 1087 -36.66 13.72 4.52
N ARG A 1088 -37.74 13.47 5.27
CA ARG A 1088 -37.79 13.62 6.73
C ARG A 1088 -38.35 12.36 7.38
N ASP A 1089 -37.98 12.11 8.62
CA ASP A 1089 -38.70 11.15 9.46
C ASP A 1089 -40.00 11.74 10.03
N GLN A 1090 -40.75 10.94 10.79
CA GLN A 1090 -42.02 11.36 11.40
C GLN A 1090 -41.86 12.52 12.40
N GLU A 1091 -40.67 12.67 12.98
CA GLU A 1091 -40.31 13.74 13.90
C GLU A 1091 -39.84 15.02 13.18
N GLY A 1092 -39.70 14.97 11.86
CA GLY A 1092 -39.30 16.11 11.02
C GLY A 1092 -37.80 16.25 10.83
N GLU A 1093 -36.98 15.31 11.31
CA GLU A 1093 -35.53 15.33 11.15
C GLU A 1093 -35.13 15.00 9.71
N PRO A 1094 -34.22 15.78 9.09
CA PRO A 1094 -33.82 15.55 7.71
C PRO A 1094 -33.03 14.25 7.53
N PHE A 1095 -33.20 13.64 6.36
CA PHE A 1095 -32.43 12.50 5.88
C PHE A 1095 -32.16 12.68 4.38
N GLU A 1096 -30.88 12.77 4.04
CA GLU A 1096 -30.37 12.91 2.67
C GLU A 1096 -29.49 11.73 2.33
N GLU A 1097 -29.58 11.23 1.10
CA GLU A 1097 -28.79 10.08 0.66
C GLU A 1097 -28.55 10.09 -0.85
N ASP A 1098 -27.37 9.60 -1.25
CA ASP A 1098 -26.99 9.35 -2.63
C ASP A 1098 -26.98 7.84 -2.91
N ILE A 1099 -27.88 7.39 -3.79
CA ILE A 1099 -28.01 5.98 -4.17
C ILE A 1099 -27.49 5.80 -5.60
N TYR A 1100 -26.46 4.96 -5.74
CA TYR A 1100 -25.93 4.54 -7.04
C TYR A 1100 -26.48 3.17 -7.39
N TRP A 1101 -27.08 3.01 -8.57
CA TRP A 1101 -27.81 1.81 -8.93
C TRP A 1101 -27.55 1.39 -10.38
N THR A 1102 -27.19 0.13 -10.59
CA THR A 1102 -27.16 -0.48 -11.94
C THR A 1102 -28.47 -1.24 -12.19
N ILE A 1103 -29.04 -1.08 -13.40
CA ILE A 1103 -30.30 -1.72 -13.79
C ILE A 1103 -30.08 -2.45 -15.10
N HIS A 1104 -29.97 -3.78 -15.06
CA HIS A 1104 -29.87 -4.61 -16.26
C HIS A 1104 -31.25 -5.01 -16.78
N ASN A 1105 -32.12 -5.42 -15.86
CA ASN A 1105 -33.45 -5.90 -16.18
C ASN A 1105 -34.52 -5.17 -15.34
N ILE A 1106 -35.69 -4.99 -15.96
CA ILE A 1106 -36.89 -4.49 -15.31
C ILE A 1106 -37.86 -5.66 -15.16
N PRO A 1107 -38.44 -5.91 -13.97
CA PRO A 1107 -39.43 -6.96 -13.78
C PRO A 1107 -40.58 -6.83 -14.78
N ARG A 1108 -41.10 -7.96 -15.28
CA ARG A 1108 -42.29 -7.97 -16.14
C ARG A 1108 -43.55 -8.07 -15.29
N LYS A 1109 -44.64 -7.40 -15.69
CA LYS A 1109 -45.98 -7.68 -15.15
C LYS A 1109 -46.34 -9.13 -15.49
N ILE A 1110 -46.34 -10.01 -14.50
CA ILE A 1110 -46.85 -11.37 -14.66
C ILE A 1110 -48.39 -11.23 -14.70
N SER A 1111 -49.01 -11.58 -15.83
CA SER A 1111 -50.48 -11.67 -15.88
C SER A 1111 -50.95 -12.74 -14.88
N ALA A 1112 -51.98 -12.44 -14.09
CA ALA A 1112 -52.54 -13.34 -13.07
C ALA A 1112 -52.81 -14.79 -13.56
N ALA A 1113 -53.02 -14.97 -14.87
CA ALA A 1113 -53.20 -16.27 -15.51
C ALA A 1113 -51.97 -17.22 -15.45
N LYS A 1114 -50.73 -16.71 -15.32
CA LYS A 1114 -49.52 -17.55 -15.25
C LYS A 1114 -49.14 -17.98 -13.83
N GLU A 1115 -49.63 -17.29 -12.81
CA GLU A 1115 -49.35 -17.61 -11.42
C GLU A 1115 -50.14 -18.83 -10.93
N GLN A 1116 -51.33 -19.07 -11.51
CA GLN A 1116 -52.08 -20.32 -11.33
C GLN A 1116 -51.45 -21.53 -12.02
N ALA A 1117 -50.62 -21.31 -13.06
CA ALA A 1117 -49.93 -22.40 -13.79
C ALA A 1117 -48.60 -22.80 -13.15
N LYS A 1118 -48.03 -21.99 -12.25
CA LYS A 1118 -46.82 -22.32 -11.45
C LYS A 1118 -47.13 -22.94 -10.08
N LYS A 1119 -48.41 -22.90 -9.65
CA LYS A 1119 -48.92 -23.54 -8.41
C LYS A 1119 -49.56 -24.91 -8.67
N LYS A 1120 -49.52 -25.41 -9.92
CA LYS A 1120 -49.73 -26.81 -10.30
C LYS A 1120 -48.41 -27.36 -10.78
#